data_AF-A0A7M2WVH1-F1
#
_entry.id   AF-A0A7M2WVH1-F1
#
_cell.length_a   1.000
_cell.length_b   1.000
_cell.length_c   1.000
_cell.angle_alpha   90.00
_cell.angle_beta   90.00
_cell.angle_gamma   90.00
#
_symmetry.space_group_name_H-M   'P 1'
#
loop_
_entity.id
_entity.type
_entity.pdbx_description
1 polymer ?
#
loop_
_entity_poly.entity_id
_entity_poly.type
_entity_poly.pdbx_seq_one_letter_code
_entity_poly.pdbx_strand_id
1 'polypeptide(L)'
;MPRLLSAILIACCLVAIARPVSAQKLKIGPDAGPPPGATKTVDPDAAEKDALKAAGLAPGDAPASRPATGPSDPRLLYPDVSFKRTASKRPDPQPQRIPPHILADDEVEASIRLATELMIAQVRPDNGRLRGRGGIAGEYQALECGLQSLAVYALLQAGKAIDEPRLQINAPLTKAMLDGLKRMNADGGLHQTYARSLRAMALSVFNREEDRAQLTQDVNCLTQGHVEGGYGYLSAVPQSTGYQFAGTAPTGIANWIDHSNTQYGLLGVWCGAEASVEISPAYWQSAVDHWSKTQSVNGGWAYRSAIRLERAGQSLRPPPGLTTLSMNAAGTASLFVAGEYAEQESAGGFKVGREPFSESLRLALKWWENANAVNLKSINATKDGQKHWGYTLYGIERVGLASGFKFFGEYDWFRHLGRHVIDQQRPDGSWGDLVDTSYALLFLSRGRHPLLMNKLRFDGKDEIQSDYWANRPHDISYLSRYASKQVEREMNWQVVPLKRDHTDWLDAPILYIASHKKPRFTDADIDKLRKYVEAGGMIFTNADADDFSGDPLAKLAAGGAGPNEFDKYIVTLAGKLFPQYAFEELSATHPIYSSLYKVIPGDKGLPKLKGVSNGSRLLLVHSSKDLALGWQRRDMKKGLPAYQLGMNLFVYANGKSGFRHRLESWDVPELSKPPLGKVPVARLQYKGNWNPEPGAWDRFGRLLAWKTGTGIDLKTIETAKLKPADAKVVHLTGTAAWKPTAAEVAAIKAYVEAGGVLLIDDTGGAGAFAASAETTVVGALTSPQRSPAGETHPLMTGEEPGTAAIGKMHLRNWTSEKGPGPRGSAIHVIRAGKGTVILSYIDLTTGLLGIQTWGINGYDPTSCEQLVRNVILRSLDE
;
A
#
# COMPACT_ATOMS: atom_id res chain seq x y z
N MET A 1 53.35 -13.66 26.78
CA MET A 1 52.17 -14.39 27.33
C MET A 1 51.78 -13.64 28.60
N PRO A 2 50.67 -12.86 28.72
CA PRO A 2 49.31 -13.06 28.22
C PRO A 2 48.60 -11.74 27.78
N ARG A 3 48.86 -11.25 26.56
CA ARG A 3 48.12 -10.09 25.99
C ARG A 3 47.70 -10.28 24.51
N LEU A 4 47.88 -11.48 23.97
CA LEU A 4 47.58 -11.79 22.56
C LEU A 4 46.27 -12.58 22.34
N LEU A 5 45.55 -12.96 23.41
CA LEU A 5 44.31 -13.77 23.30
C LEU A 5 43.01 -12.97 23.36
N SER A 6 43.05 -11.65 23.61
CA SER A 6 41.85 -10.81 23.71
C SER A 6 41.48 -10.08 22.42
N ALA A 7 42.33 -10.11 21.38
CA ALA A 7 42.11 -9.39 20.12
C ALA A 7 41.61 -10.27 18.95
N ILE A 8 41.54 -11.60 19.12
CA ILE A 8 41.21 -12.55 18.03
C ILE A 8 39.72 -12.99 18.04
N LEU A 9 38.96 -12.67 19.10
CA LEU A 9 37.55 -13.10 19.26
C LEU A 9 36.50 -12.07 18.78
N ILE A 10 36.91 -11.06 18.02
CA ILE A 10 36.01 -10.08 17.38
C ILE A 10 36.25 -10.00 15.85
N ALA A 11 37.30 -10.64 15.34
CA ALA A 11 37.73 -10.52 13.94
C ALA A 11 37.20 -11.62 12.97
N CYS A 12 36.33 -12.53 13.41
CA CYS A 12 35.76 -13.58 12.54
C CYS A 12 34.35 -13.27 12.01
N CYS A 13 33.92 -12.00 12.05
CA CYS A 13 32.77 -11.53 11.30
C CYS A 13 33.21 -11.24 9.85
N LEU A 14 33.06 -12.25 8.99
CA LEU A 14 33.03 -12.17 7.52
C LEU A 14 33.65 -10.92 6.87
N VAL A 15 34.97 -10.94 6.66
CA VAL A 15 35.70 -10.48 5.45
C VAL A 15 37.20 -10.63 5.75
N ALA A 16 37.91 -11.43 4.94
CA ALA A 16 39.37 -11.39 4.86
C ALA A 16 39.82 -11.06 3.42
N ILE A 17 40.36 -9.85 3.31
CA ILE A 17 41.51 -9.41 2.49
C ILE A 17 41.42 -9.60 0.96
N ALA A 18 40.99 -8.55 0.26
CA ALA A 18 41.52 -8.25 -1.07
C ALA A 18 42.85 -7.49 -0.91
N ARG A 19 43.96 -8.06 -1.36
CA ARG A 19 45.19 -7.29 -1.63
C ARG A 19 45.04 -6.64 -3.02
N PRO A 20 45.39 -5.36 -3.19
CA PRO A 20 45.48 -4.78 -4.53
C PRO A 20 46.69 -5.41 -5.23
N VAL A 21 46.46 -6.03 -6.39
CA VAL A 21 47.56 -6.38 -7.29
C VAL A 21 48.08 -5.07 -7.89
N SER A 22 49.37 -4.84 -7.66
CA SER A 22 50.19 -3.77 -8.23
C SER A 22 49.98 -3.62 -9.73
N ALA A 23 49.80 -2.38 -10.19
CA ALA A 23 49.88 -2.01 -11.58
C ALA A 23 51.27 -2.38 -12.14
N GLN A 24 51.35 -3.40 -12.98
CA GLN A 24 52.46 -3.58 -13.90
C GLN A 24 52.06 -3.02 -15.26
N LYS A 25 52.78 -1.96 -15.65
CA LYS A 25 52.77 -1.35 -16.98
C LYS A 25 53.05 -2.43 -18.03
N LEU A 26 52.17 -2.59 -19.02
CA LEU A 26 52.56 -3.13 -20.32
C LEU A 26 52.44 -2.05 -21.39
N LYS A 27 53.57 -1.84 -22.05
CA LYS A 27 53.83 -0.84 -23.09
C LYS A 27 53.00 -1.14 -24.34
N ILE A 28 52.45 -0.07 -24.92
CA ILE A 28 51.93 -0.03 -26.30
C ILE A 28 53.10 0.30 -27.24
N GLY A 29 53.13 -0.37 -28.39
CA GLY A 29 53.96 -0.07 -29.57
C GLY A 29 53.56 -0.99 -30.74
N PRO A 30 53.73 -0.57 -32.01
CA PRO A 30 52.60 -0.43 -32.95
C PRO A 30 52.64 -1.38 -34.17
N ASP A 31 51.64 -1.19 -35.04
CA ASP A 31 51.54 -1.57 -36.47
C ASP A 31 50.68 -2.80 -36.83
N ALA A 32 49.48 -2.52 -37.37
CA ALA A 32 49.19 -2.74 -38.80
C ALA A 32 47.81 -2.16 -39.23
N GLY A 33 47.90 -1.20 -40.16
CA GLY A 33 46.97 -0.68 -41.19
C GLY A 33 45.48 -1.09 -41.34
N PRO A 34 44.60 -0.16 -41.78
CA PRO A 34 43.17 -0.34 -42.14
C PRO A 34 43.01 -0.71 -43.66
N PRO A 35 41.83 -0.81 -44.34
CA PRO A 35 40.45 -0.27 -44.07
C PRO A 35 39.32 -1.24 -44.57
N PRO A 36 38.11 -0.85 -45.08
CA PRO A 36 37.26 0.36 -44.97
C PRO A 36 35.76 0.09 -44.64
N GLY A 37 34.97 1.16 -44.41
CA GLY A 37 33.56 1.21 -44.85
C GLY A 37 32.50 1.55 -43.80
N ALA A 38 32.05 2.81 -43.80
CA ALA A 38 30.88 3.30 -43.08
C ALA A 38 29.58 3.02 -43.86
N THR A 39 28.46 2.73 -43.17
CA THR A 39 27.14 3.40 -43.36
C THR A 39 26.02 2.84 -42.44
N LYS A 40 25.30 3.79 -41.81
CA LYS A 40 23.83 3.95 -41.64
C LYS A 40 22.93 2.81 -41.09
N THR A 41 22.36 3.13 -39.92
CA THR A 41 20.95 3.03 -39.49
C THR A 41 19.95 2.26 -40.36
N VAL A 42 19.30 1.26 -39.77
CA VAL A 42 18.19 0.47 -40.33
C VAL A 42 16.83 1.04 -39.89
N ASP A 43 15.92 1.12 -40.86
CA ASP A 43 14.53 1.59 -40.86
C ASP A 43 13.56 0.44 -40.47
N PRO A 44 12.56 0.62 -39.57
CA PRO A 44 11.73 -0.48 -39.06
C PRO A 44 10.64 -1.00 -40.03
N ASP A 45 10.40 -0.36 -41.17
CA ASP A 45 9.25 -0.65 -42.04
C ASP A 45 9.46 -1.78 -43.07
N ALA A 46 10.53 -2.57 -42.95
CA ALA A 46 10.84 -3.65 -43.88
C ALA A 46 10.21 -5.01 -43.53
N ALA A 47 9.79 -5.24 -42.28
CA ALA A 47 9.27 -6.54 -41.85
C ALA A 47 7.79 -6.79 -42.17
N GLU A 48 7.02 -5.74 -42.48
CA GLU A 48 5.57 -5.85 -42.73
C GLU A 48 5.23 -6.17 -44.20
N LYS A 49 6.16 -5.88 -45.12
CA LYS A 49 5.95 -6.11 -46.57
C LYS A 49 6.19 -7.55 -47.03
N ASP A 50 6.89 -8.36 -46.25
CA ASP A 50 7.09 -9.79 -46.56
C ASP A 50 5.93 -10.68 -46.08
N ALA A 51 5.09 -10.20 -45.14
CA ALA A 51 3.89 -10.90 -44.70
C ALA A 51 2.73 -10.82 -45.73
N LEU A 52 2.65 -9.74 -46.51
CA LEU A 52 1.58 -9.52 -47.50
C LEU A 52 1.76 -10.35 -48.79
N LYS A 53 2.94 -10.92 -49.03
CA LYS A 53 3.20 -11.81 -50.19
C LYS A 53 2.70 -13.25 -50.01
N ALA A 54 2.29 -13.66 -48.80
CA ALA A 54 1.71 -14.97 -48.57
C ALA A 54 0.20 -15.05 -48.89
N ALA A 55 -0.46 -13.93 -49.24
CA ALA A 55 -1.91 -13.83 -49.39
C ALA A 55 -2.44 -13.67 -50.84
N GLY A 56 -1.58 -13.70 -51.87
CA GLY A 56 -1.98 -14.03 -53.24
C GLY A 56 -3.03 -13.15 -53.94
N LEU A 57 -2.92 -11.81 -53.93
CA LEU A 57 -3.76 -10.93 -54.76
C LEU A 57 -2.90 -9.92 -55.54
N ALA A 58 -3.09 -9.88 -56.86
CA ALA A 58 -2.32 -9.06 -57.80
C ALA A 58 -3.01 -7.72 -58.14
N PRO A 59 -2.25 -6.67 -58.54
CA PRO A 59 -2.78 -5.35 -58.89
C PRO A 59 -2.93 -5.13 -60.41
N GLY A 60 -3.94 -4.37 -60.83
CA GLY A 60 -4.11 -3.92 -62.21
C GLY A 60 -5.21 -2.87 -62.42
N ASP A 61 -4.74 -1.63 -62.63
CA ASP A 61 -5.22 -0.53 -63.49
C ASP A 61 -6.59 0.16 -63.34
N ALA A 62 -6.49 1.50 -63.25
CA ALA A 62 -7.56 2.49 -63.33
C ALA A 62 -8.10 2.67 -64.77
N PRO A 63 -9.29 3.28 -64.96
CA PRO A 63 -9.28 4.68 -65.42
C PRO A 63 -10.45 5.56 -64.92
N ALA A 64 -10.30 6.88 -65.10
CA ALA A 64 -11.26 7.93 -64.74
C ALA A 64 -12.32 8.22 -65.84
N SER A 65 -13.58 8.48 -65.45
CA SER A 65 -14.39 9.70 -65.76
C SER A 65 -15.94 9.50 -65.66
N ARG A 66 -16.57 10.26 -64.73
CA ARG A 66 -17.92 10.95 -64.68
C ARG A 66 -19.20 10.33 -65.34
N PRO A 67 -20.43 10.82 -65.01
CA PRO A 67 -21.12 11.04 -63.72
C PRO A 67 -22.62 10.56 -63.72
N ALA A 68 -23.22 10.10 -62.61
CA ALA A 68 -24.70 10.12 -62.47
C ALA A 68 -25.18 9.82 -61.03
N THR A 69 -26.22 10.57 -60.67
CA THR A 69 -27.06 10.65 -59.46
C THR A 69 -27.75 9.38 -58.93
N GLY A 70 -27.78 9.23 -57.60
CA GLY A 70 -28.88 8.67 -56.78
C GLY A 70 -28.73 7.22 -56.25
N PRO A 71 -29.33 6.82 -55.10
CA PRO A 71 -30.25 7.54 -54.22
C PRO A 71 -29.71 7.84 -52.80
N SER A 72 -30.32 8.82 -52.15
CA SER A 72 -30.12 9.24 -50.76
C SER A 72 -30.35 8.11 -49.76
N ASP A 73 -29.34 7.83 -48.92
CA ASP A 73 -29.47 6.96 -47.73
C ASP A 73 -30.35 7.65 -46.67
N PRO A 74 -31.47 7.05 -46.24
CA PRO A 74 -32.34 7.59 -45.19
C PRO A 74 -31.78 7.54 -43.76
N ARG A 75 -30.51 7.13 -43.56
CA ARG A 75 -29.90 6.99 -42.21
C ARG A 75 -29.02 8.15 -41.75
N LEU A 76 -28.91 9.23 -42.53
CA LEU A 76 -28.26 10.47 -42.09
C LEU A 76 -29.32 11.51 -41.72
N LEU A 77 -29.89 11.38 -40.53
CA LEU A 77 -30.83 12.34 -39.94
C LEU A 77 -30.19 13.20 -38.86
N TYR A 78 -28.91 13.55 -38.96
CA TYR A 78 -28.33 14.63 -38.15
C TYR A 78 -27.26 15.36 -38.98
N PRO A 79 -27.28 16.71 -39.05
CA PRO A 79 -26.18 17.43 -39.65
C PRO A 79 -24.89 17.13 -38.88
N ASP A 80 -23.81 16.88 -39.63
CA ASP A 80 -22.46 16.81 -39.10
C ASP A 80 -22.09 18.17 -38.47
N VAL A 81 -22.22 18.27 -37.15
CA VAL A 81 -21.88 19.48 -36.40
C VAL A 81 -20.37 19.49 -36.21
N SER A 82 -19.65 19.76 -37.30
CA SER A 82 -18.21 20.01 -37.25
C SER A 82 -17.95 21.21 -36.32
N PHE A 83 -17.20 20.97 -35.24
CA PHE A 83 -16.61 22.06 -34.46
C PHE A 83 -15.65 22.78 -35.41
N LYS A 84 -15.88 24.07 -35.68
CA LYS A 84 -14.89 24.88 -36.38
C LYS A 84 -13.63 24.94 -35.51
N ARG A 85 -12.58 24.25 -35.97
CA ARG A 85 -11.22 24.25 -35.40
C ARG A 85 -10.69 25.69 -35.43
N THR A 86 -10.84 26.42 -34.32
CA THR A 86 -10.17 27.70 -34.13
C THR A 86 -8.83 27.42 -33.47
N ALA A 87 -7.77 28.04 -33.96
CA ALA A 87 -6.44 27.92 -33.34
C ALA A 87 -6.52 28.44 -31.90
N SER A 88 -6.18 27.59 -30.93
CA SER A 88 -6.26 27.96 -29.50
C SER A 88 -5.33 29.14 -29.22
N LYS A 89 -5.85 30.14 -28.48
CA LYS A 89 -5.08 31.33 -28.03
C LYS A 89 -4.47 31.14 -26.63
N ARG A 90 -4.51 29.92 -26.09
CA ARG A 90 -4.10 29.63 -24.72
C ARG A 90 -2.57 29.54 -24.59
N PRO A 91 -1.99 29.92 -23.44
CA PRO A 91 -0.61 29.59 -23.13
C PRO A 91 -0.38 28.08 -23.16
N ASP A 92 0.82 27.66 -23.58
CA ASP A 92 1.19 26.25 -23.55
C ASP A 92 1.11 25.69 -22.11
N PRO A 93 0.64 24.44 -21.93
CA PRO A 93 0.55 23.83 -20.62
C PRO A 93 1.93 23.77 -19.96
N GLN A 94 1.99 24.11 -18.67
CA GLN A 94 3.20 24.09 -17.85
C GLN A 94 3.07 23.06 -16.72
N PRO A 95 3.27 21.76 -16.99
CA PRO A 95 3.21 20.73 -15.96
C PRO A 95 4.31 20.94 -14.92
N GLN A 96 3.97 20.76 -13.65
CA GLN A 96 4.93 20.81 -12.55
C GLN A 96 5.44 19.38 -12.23
N ARG A 97 6.71 19.25 -11.84
CA ARG A 97 7.29 17.96 -11.39
C ARG A 97 7.17 17.81 -9.87
N ILE A 98 6.90 16.59 -9.40
CA ILE A 98 6.92 16.27 -7.97
C ILE A 98 8.28 16.71 -7.42
N PRO A 99 8.33 17.41 -6.27
CA PRO A 99 9.60 17.82 -5.68
C PRO A 99 10.54 16.61 -5.51
N PRO A 100 11.80 16.68 -5.95
CA PRO A 100 12.70 15.51 -6.01
C PRO A 100 13.05 14.89 -4.65
N HIS A 101 12.72 15.57 -3.55
CA HIS A 101 12.90 15.04 -2.19
C HIS A 101 11.75 14.11 -1.76
N ILE A 102 10.64 14.09 -2.49
CA ILE A 102 9.51 13.19 -2.25
C ILE A 102 9.77 11.90 -3.01
N LEU A 103 10.05 10.82 -2.26
CA LEU A 103 10.15 9.49 -2.83
C LEU A 103 8.80 9.06 -3.43
N ALA A 104 8.81 8.69 -4.73
CA ALA A 104 7.67 8.16 -5.45
C ALA A 104 7.75 6.63 -5.61
N ASP A 105 6.59 5.98 -5.78
CA ASP A 105 6.52 4.51 -5.86
C ASP A 105 7.14 3.93 -7.14
N ASP A 106 7.06 4.66 -8.26
CA ASP A 106 7.67 4.30 -9.54
C ASP A 106 9.20 4.30 -9.47
N GLU A 107 9.80 5.22 -8.71
CA GLU A 107 11.25 5.20 -8.40
C GLU A 107 11.63 3.94 -7.61
N VAL A 108 10.84 3.57 -6.60
CA VAL A 108 11.06 2.34 -5.81
C VAL A 108 10.95 1.12 -6.71
N GLU A 109 9.94 1.06 -7.58
CA GLU A 109 9.75 -0.03 -8.52
C GLU A 109 10.92 -0.19 -9.48
N ALA A 110 11.34 0.89 -10.11
CA ALA A 110 12.46 0.89 -11.03
C ALA A 110 13.75 0.39 -10.34
N SER A 111 13.96 0.83 -9.09
CA SER A 111 15.09 0.39 -8.27
C SER A 111 15.06 -1.11 -7.96
N ILE A 112 13.89 -1.66 -7.58
CA ILE A 112 13.69 -3.10 -7.36
C ILE A 112 13.93 -3.88 -8.65
N ARG A 113 13.37 -3.45 -9.78
CA ARG A 113 13.53 -4.11 -11.09
C ARG A 113 15.00 -4.23 -11.47
N LEU A 114 15.77 -3.14 -11.35
CA LEU A 114 17.18 -3.12 -11.72
C LEU A 114 18.02 -4.11 -10.88
N ALA A 115 17.82 -4.14 -9.57
CA ALA A 115 18.50 -5.07 -8.68
C ALA A 115 18.07 -6.53 -8.91
N THR A 116 16.78 -6.73 -9.21
CA THR A 116 16.23 -8.06 -9.52
C THR A 116 16.86 -8.64 -10.79
N GLU A 117 16.98 -7.85 -11.87
CA GLU A 117 17.66 -8.29 -13.09
C GLU A 117 19.10 -8.70 -12.83
N LEU A 118 19.83 -7.87 -12.08
CA LEU A 118 21.22 -8.16 -11.70
C LEU A 118 21.33 -9.51 -10.97
N MET A 119 20.46 -9.74 -9.98
CA MET A 119 20.50 -10.96 -9.15
C MET A 119 20.03 -12.20 -9.93
N ILE A 120 19.01 -12.09 -10.79
CA ILE A 120 18.58 -13.17 -11.69
C ILE A 120 19.74 -13.59 -12.60
N ALA A 121 20.48 -12.63 -13.15
CA ALA A 121 21.65 -12.91 -14.00
C ALA A 121 22.77 -13.68 -13.27
N GLN A 122 22.79 -13.67 -11.94
CA GLN A 122 23.72 -14.47 -11.15
C GLN A 122 23.24 -15.91 -10.94
N VAL A 123 21.97 -16.25 -11.13
CA VAL A 123 21.47 -17.61 -10.88
C VAL A 123 22.04 -18.57 -11.92
N ARG A 124 22.71 -19.64 -11.46
CA ARG A 124 23.25 -20.65 -12.34
C ARG A 124 22.15 -21.63 -12.78
N PRO A 125 21.97 -21.87 -14.10
CA PRO A 125 20.92 -22.76 -14.59
C PRO A 125 21.05 -24.23 -14.16
N ASP A 126 22.26 -24.69 -13.85
CA ASP A 126 22.56 -26.09 -13.53
C ASP A 126 22.11 -26.50 -12.12
N ASN A 127 22.21 -25.59 -11.15
CA ASN A 127 21.97 -25.90 -9.75
C ASN A 127 21.06 -24.91 -9.02
N GLY A 128 20.63 -23.82 -9.68
CA GLY A 128 19.74 -22.80 -9.12
C GLY A 128 20.39 -21.91 -8.06
N ARG A 129 21.70 -22.02 -7.85
CA ARG A 129 22.44 -21.19 -6.88
C ARG A 129 22.96 -19.94 -7.57
N LEU A 130 22.96 -18.81 -6.88
CA LEU A 130 23.57 -17.59 -7.38
C LEU A 130 25.10 -17.75 -7.42
N ARG A 131 25.74 -17.10 -8.39
CA ARG A 131 27.19 -16.94 -8.48
C ARG A 131 27.67 -16.18 -7.23
N GLY A 132 28.13 -16.94 -6.23
CA GLY A 132 28.78 -16.43 -5.03
C GLY A 132 30.30 -16.42 -5.15
N ARG A 133 31.00 -16.10 -4.05
CA ARG A 133 32.43 -16.43 -3.92
C ARG A 133 32.61 -17.94 -4.06
N GLY A 134 33.22 -18.39 -5.16
CA GLY A 134 33.55 -19.79 -5.36
C GLY A 134 34.58 -20.28 -4.34
N GLY A 135 34.47 -21.54 -3.92
CA GLY A 135 35.55 -22.28 -3.25
C GLY A 135 35.63 -22.12 -1.73
N ILE A 136 34.55 -22.39 -0.98
CA ILE A 136 34.66 -22.47 0.48
C ILE A 136 34.61 -23.93 0.95
N ALA A 137 35.78 -24.45 1.31
CA ALA A 137 35.97 -25.80 1.84
C ALA A 137 35.42 -25.93 3.27
N GLY A 138 34.91 -27.14 3.60
CA GLY A 138 34.74 -27.69 4.96
C GLY A 138 33.92 -26.88 5.97
N GLU A 139 34.47 -25.77 6.49
CA GLU A 139 34.01 -25.06 7.69
C GLU A 139 32.95 -23.98 7.43
N TYR A 140 32.60 -23.72 6.17
CA TYR A 140 31.70 -22.63 5.76
C TYR A 140 30.50 -23.09 4.93
N GLN A 141 30.15 -24.38 4.98
CA GLN A 141 29.03 -24.93 4.23
C GLN A 141 27.70 -24.29 4.65
N ALA A 142 27.43 -24.20 5.95
CA ALA A 142 26.27 -23.50 6.48
C ALA A 142 26.28 -22.00 6.13
N LEU A 143 27.43 -21.35 6.18
CA LEU A 143 27.53 -19.95 5.73
C LEU A 143 27.10 -19.79 4.26
N GLU A 144 27.61 -20.62 3.36
CA GLU A 144 27.22 -20.57 1.94
C GLU A 144 25.70 -20.80 1.81
N CYS A 145 25.15 -21.77 2.55
CA CYS A 145 23.70 -22.01 2.66
C CYS A 145 22.93 -20.75 3.06
N GLY A 146 23.38 -20.05 4.10
CA GLY A 146 22.76 -18.79 4.55
C GLY A 146 22.81 -17.69 3.50
N LEU A 147 23.98 -17.46 2.88
CA LEU A 147 24.15 -16.41 1.86
C LEU A 147 23.27 -16.65 0.64
N GLN A 148 23.20 -17.88 0.14
CA GLN A 148 22.31 -18.24 -0.97
C GLN A 148 20.85 -18.09 -0.59
N SER A 149 20.49 -18.53 0.62
CA SER A 149 19.11 -18.44 1.11
C SER A 149 18.65 -16.99 1.28
N LEU A 150 19.52 -16.09 1.74
CA LEU A 150 19.22 -14.65 1.81
C LEU A 150 18.93 -14.07 0.41
N ALA A 151 19.77 -14.38 -0.57
CA ALA A 151 19.62 -13.86 -1.91
C ALA A 151 18.37 -14.40 -2.62
N VAL A 152 18.09 -15.69 -2.46
CA VAL A 152 16.86 -16.30 -2.97
C VAL A 152 15.64 -15.70 -2.26
N TYR A 153 15.67 -15.56 -0.93
CA TYR A 153 14.58 -14.92 -0.19
C TYR A 153 14.30 -13.50 -0.69
N ALA A 154 15.34 -12.70 -0.94
CA ALA A 154 15.22 -11.36 -1.50
C ALA A 154 14.60 -11.36 -2.91
N LEU A 155 15.04 -12.26 -3.79
CA LEU A 155 14.46 -12.42 -5.13
C LEU A 155 12.97 -12.78 -5.06
N LEU A 156 12.59 -13.77 -4.25
CA LEU A 156 11.18 -14.20 -4.15
C LEU A 156 10.28 -13.07 -3.62
N GLN A 157 10.77 -12.30 -2.65
CA GLN A 157 10.06 -11.13 -2.12
C GLN A 157 9.95 -10.00 -3.17
N ALA A 158 11.02 -9.74 -3.92
CA ALA A 158 10.98 -8.80 -5.05
C ALA A 158 9.97 -9.25 -6.10
N GLY A 159 9.95 -10.53 -6.44
CA GLY A 159 9.02 -11.09 -7.41
C GLY A 159 7.55 -10.81 -7.07
N LYS A 160 7.19 -10.94 -5.78
CA LYS A 160 5.85 -10.60 -5.27
C LYS A 160 5.58 -9.09 -5.27
N ALA A 161 6.60 -8.26 -5.11
CA ALA A 161 6.46 -6.80 -5.04
C ALA A 161 6.29 -6.13 -6.41
N ILE A 162 6.91 -6.66 -7.47
CA ILE A 162 6.89 -6.10 -8.83
C ILE A 162 6.21 -6.98 -9.88
N ASP A 163 5.53 -8.04 -9.42
CA ASP A 163 4.85 -9.04 -10.26
C ASP A 163 5.76 -9.63 -11.36
N GLU A 164 6.96 -10.06 -11.00
CA GLU A 164 7.96 -10.58 -11.94
C GLU A 164 7.62 -12.03 -12.36
N PRO A 165 7.26 -12.30 -13.63
CA PRO A 165 6.80 -13.63 -14.07
C PRO A 165 7.83 -14.75 -13.86
N ARG A 166 9.13 -14.44 -13.95
CA ARG A 166 10.22 -15.42 -13.73
C ARG A 166 10.36 -15.86 -12.28
N LEU A 167 9.78 -15.13 -11.34
CA LEU A 167 9.90 -15.36 -9.89
C LEU A 167 8.57 -15.82 -9.25
N GLN A 168 7.54 -16.07 -10.06
CA GLN A 168 6.27 -16.63 -9.61
C GLN A 168 6.43 -18.07 -9.09
N ILE A 169 5.47 -18.54 -8.30
CA ILE A 169 5.49 -19.87 -7.65
C ILE A 169 5.75 -21.03 -8.63
N ASN A 170 5.20 -20.94 -9.84
CA ASN A 170 5.28 -21.98 -10.86
C ASN A 170 6.46 -21.82 -11.82
N ALA A 171 7.21 -20.73 -11.73
CA ALA A 171 8.29 -20.42 -12.66
C ALA A 171 9.45 -21.43 -12.53
N PRO A 172 10.05 -21.89 -13.65
CA PRO A 172 11.19 -22.80 -13.61
C PRO A 172 12.37 -22.28 -12.77
N LEU A 173 12.63 -20.98 -12.82
CA LEU A 173 13.71 -20.33 -12.06
C LEU A 173 13.45 -20.42 -10.54
N THR A 174 12.23 -20.10 -10.08
CA THR A 174 11.81 -20.26 -8.69
C THR A 174 12.01 -21.68 -8.20
N LYS A 175 11.55 -22.67 -8.97
CA LYS A 175 11.70 -24.10 -8.63
C LYS A 175 13.17 -24.48 -8.51
N ALA A 176 13.98 -24.10 -9.49
CA ALA A 176 15.42 -24.38 -9.51
C ALA A 176 16.14 -23.78 -8.28
N MET A 177 15.85 -22.53 -7.92
CA MET A 177 16.43 -21.88 -6.75
C MET A 177 16.06 -22.60 -5.44
N LEU A 178 14.78 -22.88 -5.23
CA LEU A 178 14.30 -23.54 -4.01
C LEU A 178 14.83 -24.98 -3.90
N ASP A 179 14.83 -25.75 -4.98
CA ASP A 179 15.43 -27.08 -5.01
C ASP A 179 16.95 -27.03 -4.80
N GLY A 180 17.60 -25.99 -5.31
CA GLY A 180 19.01 -25.69 -5.05
C GLY A 180 19.30 -25.50 -3.57
N LEU A 181 18.49 -24.71 -2.85
CA LEU A 181 18.64 -24.49 -1.42
C LEU A 181 18.44 -25.76 -0.59
N LYS A 182 17.47 -26.61 -0.96
CA LYS A 182 17.22 -27.88 -0.27
C LYS A 182 18.40 -28.84 -0.33
N ARG A 183 19.21 -28.78 -1.39
CA ARG A 183 20.43 -29.61 -1.54
C ARG A 183 21.65 -29.09 -0.78
N MET A 184 21.60 -27.88 -0.22
CA MET A 184 22.75 -27.28 0.47
C MET A 184 22.89 -27.83 1.89
N ASN A 185 24.15 -28.02 2.33
CA ASN A 185 24.44 -28.48 3.68
C ASN A 185 24.37 -27.31 4.68
N ALA A 186 23.41 -27.35 5.61
CA ALA A 186 23.27 -26.40 6.72
C ALA A 186 23.79 -26.95 8.06
N ASP A 187 24.26 -28.20 8.08
CA ASP A 187 24.73 -28.91 9.27
C ASP A 187 26.25 -28.76 9.46
N GLY A 188 27.00 -28.53 8.38
CA GLY A 188 28.46 -28.40 8.40
C GLY A 188 28.97 -26.98 8.67
N GLY A 189 29.94 -26.87 9.59
CA GLY A 189 30.66 -25.62 9.85
C GLY A 189 29.98 -24.64 10.82
N LEU A 190 30.46 -23.40 10.86
CA LEU A 190 29.86 -22.30 11.64
C LEU A 190 28.67 -21.67 10.90
N HIS A 191 27.84 -20.88 11.59
CA HIS A 191 26.69 -20.13 11.04
C HIS A 191 25.44 -20.98 10.70
N GLN A 192 25.29 -22.14 11.35
CA GLN A 192 24.14 -23.03 11.20
C GLN A 192 22.81 -22.34 11.50
N THR A 193 22.74 -21.51 12.55
CA THR A 193 21.52 -20.76 12.89
C THR A 193 21.09 -19.85 11.75
N TYR A 194 21.99 -19.01 11.24
CA TYR A 194 21.70 -18.17 10.07
C TYR A 194 21.27 -19.00 8.85
N ALA A 195 21.99 -20.08 8.56
CA ALA A 195 21.72 -20.95 7.42
C ALA A 195 20.29 -21.50 7.45
N ARG A 196 19.91 -22.10 8.57
CA ARG A 196 18.59 -22.69 8.77
C ARG A 196 17.50 -21.64 8.77
N SER A 197 17.71 -20.53 9.46
CA SER A 197 16.73 -19.46 9.53
C SER A 197 16.47 -18.82 8.18
N LEU A 198 17.52 -18.46 7.44
CA LEU A 198 17.39 -17.87 6.11
C LEU A 198 16.77 -18.86 5.12
N ARG A 199 17.13 -20.14 5.19
CA ARG A 199 16.53 -21.17 4.34
C ARG A 199 15.06 -21.40 4.66
N ALA A 200 14.70 -21.44 5.95
CA ALA A 200 13.31 -21.51 6.38
C ALA A 200 12.49 -20.30 5.88
N MET A 201 13.06 -19.08 5.98
CA MET A 201 12.42 -17.87 5.42
C MET A 201 12.20 -17.99 3.92
N ALA A 202 13.21 -18.41 3.14
CA ALA A 202 13.10 -18.60 1.69
C ALA A 202 12.04 -19.66 1.30
N LEU A 203 12.07 -20.85 1.93
CA LEU A 203 11.14 -21.94 1.66
C LEU A 203 9.69 -21.61 2.07
N SER A 204 9.51 -20.74 3.06
CA SER A 204 8.18 -20.35 3.53
C SER A 204 7.43 -19.40 2.59
N VAL A 205 8.12 -18.68 1.68
CA VAL A 205 7.51 -17.58 0.89
C VAL A 205 6.29 -18.03 0.09
N PHE A 206 6.38 -19.21 -0.51
CA PHE A 206 5.29 -19.81 -1.29
C PHE A 206 4.63 -21.00 -0.60
N ASN A 207 5.19 -21.48 0.53
CA ASN A 207 4.70 -22.63 1.29
C ASN A 207 4.32 -23.85 0.40
N ARG A 208 5.18 -24.16 -0.57
CA ARG A 208 5.01 -25.28 -1.49
C ARG A 208 5.08 -26.60 -0.73
N GLU A 209 4.27 -27.56 -1.14
CA GLU A 209 4.25 -28.89 -0.51
C GLU A 209 5.62 -29.57 -0.57
N GLU A 210 6.34 -29.41 -1.69
CA GLU A 210 7.66 -29.98 -1.95
C GLU A 210 8.79 -29.38 -1.09
N ASP A 211 8.51 -28.25 -0.42
CA ASP A 211 9.48 -27.54 0.43
C ASP A 211 9.24 -27.82 1.92
N ARG A 212 8.06 -28.37 2.29
CA ARG A 212 7.63 -28.55 3.68
C ARG A 212 8.55 -29.45 4.50
N ALA A 213 9.05 -30.54 3.92
CA ALA A 213 9.92 -31.47 4.63
C ALA A 213 11.21 -30.78 5.10
N GLN A 214 11.89 -30.07 4.20
CA GLN A 214 13.12 -29.35 4.53
C GLN A 214 12.85 -28.17 5.47
N LEU A 215 11.77 -27.43 5.24
CA LEU A 215 11.34 -26.33 6.13
C LEU A 215 11.12 -26.83 7.56
N THR A 216 10.38 -27.95 7.71
CA THR A 216 10.08 -28.55 9.02
C THR A 216 11.35 -29.01 9.73
N GLN A 217 12.28 -29.62 9.00
CA GLN A 217 13.57 -30.02 9.55
C GLN A 217 14.38 -28.82 10.06
N ASP A 218 14.48 -27.74 9.28
CA ASP A 218 15.21 -26.54 9.69
C ASP A 218 14.57 -25.89 10.93
N VAL A 219 13.24 -25.82 10.96
CA VAL A 219 12.48 -25.28 12.09
C VAL A 219 12.68 -26.15 13.35
N ASN A 220 12.64 -27.48 13.23
CA ASN A 220 12.90 -28.37 14.35
C ASN A 220 14.33 -28.23 14.88
N CYS A 221 15.31 -28.08 13.99
CA CYS A 221 16.68 -27.82 14.39
C CYS A 221 16.83 -26.49 15.16
N LEU A 222 16.05 -25.47 14.81
CA LEU A 222 16.03 -24.18 15.50
C LEU A 222 15.32 -24.29 16.86
N THR A 223 14.14 -24.90 16.92
CA THR A 223 13.39 -25.08 18.19
C THR A 223 14.13 -25.97 19.18
N GLN A 224 14.97 -26.89 18.72
CA GLN A 224 15.85 -27.70 19.57
C GLN A 224 17.24 -27.08 19.78
N GLY A 225 17.57 -26.01 19.04
CA GLY A 225 18.89 -25.38 19.01
C GLY A 225 19.00 -24.10 19.83
N HIS A 226 17.95 -23.67 20.53
CA HIS A 226 18.00 -22.51 21.42
C HIS A 226 18.44 -22.88 22.84
N VAL A 227 18.99 -21.91 23.56
CA VAL A 227 19.29 -22.01 25.00
C VAL A 227 18.53 -20.87 25.68
N GLU A 228 17.50 -21.22 26.45
CA GLU A 228 16.61 -20.26 27.12
C GLU A 228 16.11 -19.15 26.18
N GLY A 229 15.64 -19.52 24.98
CA GLY A 229 15.16 -18.60 23.95
C GLY A 229 16.25 -17.83 23.19
N GLY A 230 17.53 -17.94 23.59
CA GLY A 230 18.68 -17.33 22.90
C GLY A 230 19.35 -18.28 21.93
N TYR A 231 20.03 -17.74 20.91
CA TYR A 231 20.76 -18.51 19.91
C TYR A 231 22.21 -18.07 19.75
N GLY A 232 23.07 -19.02 19.42
CA GLY A 232 24.43 -18.78 18.94
C GLY A 232 24.59 -19.17 17.48
N TYR A 233 25.84 -19.21 17.00
CA TYR A 233 26.16 -19.58 15.62
C TYR A 233 25.87 -21.04 15.26
N LEU A 234 25.89 -21.93 16.26
CA LEU A 234 25.57 -23.34 16.09
C LEU A 234 24.10 -23.59 16.42
N SER A 235 23.50 -24.57 15.74
CA SER A 235 22.12 -25.03 15.93
C SER A 235 22.14 -26.53 16.18
N ALA A 236 21.02 -27.09 16.65
CA ALA A 236 20.86 -28.54 16.61
C ALA A 236 20.93 -29.04 15.15
N VAL A 237 21.35 -30.29 14.98
CA VAL A 237 21.39 -31.03 13.72
C VAL A 237 20.55 -32.31 13.86
N PRO A 238 19.96 -32.82 12.77
CA PRO A 238 19.26 -34.10 12.81
C PRO A 238 20.18 -35.26 13.19
N GLN A 239 19.68 -36.16 14.02
CA GLN A 239 20.32 -37.41 14.44
C GLN A 239 19.37 -38.58 14.20
N SER A 240 19.86 -39.81 14.31
CA SER A 240 19.03 -41.02 14.20
C SER A 240 17.90 -41.10 15.24
N THR A 241 18.07 -40.42 16.39
CA THR A 241 17.11 -40.42 17.52
C THR A 241 16.58 -39.04 17.89
N GLY A 242 16.65 -38.05 17.00
CA GLY A 242 16.10 -36.71 17.24
C GLY A 242 16.99 -35.58 16.72
N TYR A 243 17.20 -34.54 17.54
CA TYR A 243 18.01 -33.37 17.19
C TYR A 243 18.98 -33.06 18.32
N GLN A 244 20.26 -32.83 18.00
CA GLN A 244 21.31 -32.54 18.97
C GLN A 244 22.36 -31.59 18.38
N PHE A 245 23.10 -30.86 19.21
CA PHE A 245 24.26 -30.10 18.71
C PHE A 245 25.34 -31.05 18.17
N ALA A 246 25.99 -30.67 17.07
CA ALA A 246 27.08 -31.47 16.49
C ALA A 246 28.34 -31.44 17.39
N GLY A 247 28.74 -32.61 17.90
CA GLY A 247 29.93 -32.80 18.75
C GLY A 247 29.72 -32.40 20.22
N THR A 248 30.59 -32.88 21.13
CA THR A 248 30.70 -32.29 22.48
C THR A 248 31.15 -30.86 22.29
N ALA A 249 30.21 -29.91 22.29
CA ALA A 249 30.55 -28.50 22.15
C ALA A 249 31.69 -28.20 23.13
N PRO A 250 32.88 -27.75 22.66
CA PRO A 250 33.82 -27.15 23.58
C PRO A 250 33.00 -26.08 24.29
N THR A 251 32.92 -26.19 25.60
CA THR A 251 32.05 -25.42 26.51
C THR A 251 32.22 -23.89 26.40
N GLY A 252 32.96 -23.39 25.40
CA GLY A 252 33.10 -21.99 25.02
C GLY A 252 32.37 -21.54 23.75
N ILE A 253 32.02 -22.39 22.77
CA ILE A 253 31.45 -21.92 21.46
C ILE A 253 29.92 -22.06 21.40
N ALA A 254 29.34 -23.16 21.89
CA ALA A 254 27.89 -23.27 22.07
C ALA A 254 27.33 -22.34 23.17
N ASN A 255 28.22 -21.79 24.02
CA ASN A 255 27.88 -20.80 25.05
C ASN A 255 27.95 -19.35 24.55
N TRP A 256 28.19 -19.10 23.25
CA TRP A 256 28.12 -17.76 22.67
C TRP A 256 26.73 -17.50 22.11
N ILE A 257 25.85 -16.98 22.97
CA ILE A 257 24.56 -16.41 22.56
C ILE A 257 24.78 -14.93 22.21
N ASP A 258 24.20 -14.50 21.10
CA ASP A 258 24.15 -13.10 20.70
C ASP A 258 22.78 -12.74 20.10
N HIS A 259 22.41 -11.47 20.19
CA HIS A 259 21.07 -11.04 19.80
C HIS A 259 20.84 -11.05 18.28
N SER A 260 21.89 -11.10 17.44
CA SER A 260 21.71 -11.26 16.00
C SER A 260 21.31 -12.69 15.67
N ASN A 261 22.05 -13.69 16.16
CA ASN A 261 21.66 -15.09 16.02
C ASN A 261 20.28 -15.34 16.66
N THR A 262 20.01 -14.76 17.84
CA THR A 262 18.69 -14.89 18.48
C THR A 262 17.56 -14.35 17.61
N GLN A 263 17.76 -13.21 16.94
CA GLN A 263 16.79 -12.68 16.00
C GLN A 263 16.54 -13.65 14.84
N TYR A 264 17.59 -14.12 14.17
CA TYR A 264 17.42 -15.01 13.03
C TYR A 264 16.82 -16.35 13.43
N GLY A 265 17.26 -16.95 14.54
CA GLY A 265 16.67 -18.18 15.08
C GLY A 265 15.16 -18.04 15.23
N LEU A 266 14.71 -16.95 15.87
CA LEU A 266 13.29 -16.63 16.01
C LEU A 266 12.58 -16.40 14.66
N LEU A 267 13.18 -15.65 13.74
CA LEU A 267 12.59 -15.40 12.42
C LEU A 267 12.37 -16.69 11.62
N GLY A 268 13.32 -17.61 11.66
CA GLY A 268 13.21 -18.92 11.01
C GLY A 268 12.04 -19.74 11.58
N VAL A 269 11.93 -19.81 12.91
CA VAL A 269 10.81 -20.50 13.57
C VAL A 269 9.47 -19.83 13.27
N TRP A 270 9.42 -18.50 13.24
CA TRP A 270 8.22 -17.74 12.90
C TRP A 270 7.72 -17.98 11.47
N CYS A 271 8.62 -17.96 10.48
CA CYS A 271 8.27 -18.33 9.11
C CYS A 271 7.78 -19.78 9.01
N GLY A 272 8.34 -20.70 9.79
CA GLY A 272 7.82 -22.06 9.94
C GLY A 272 6.39 -22.09 10.46
N ALA A 273 6.10 -21.36 11.55
CA ALA A 273 4.77 -21.29 12.14
C ALA A 273 3.72 -20.68 11.19
N GLU A 274 4.08 -19.63 10.45
CA GLU A 274 3.21 -19.02 9.43
C GLU A 274 2.95 -19.96 8.23
N ALA A 275 3.90 -20.86 7.96
CA ALA A 275 3.79 -21.96 6.99
C ALA A 275 3.19 -23.25 7.58
N SER A 276 2.58 -23.18 8.77
CA SER A 276 1.87 -24.28 9.44
C SER A 276 2.75 -25.41 9.98
N VAL A 277 4.02 -25.15 10.29
CA VAL A 277 4.82 -26.02 11.17
C VAL A 277 4.37 -25.79 12.61
N GLU A 278 4.05 -26.87 13.33
CA GLU A 278 3.61 -26.79 14.72
C GLU A 278 4.77 -26.46 15.66
N ILE A 279 4.60 -25.40 16.46
CA ILE A 279 5.61 -24.92 17.41
C ILE A 279 5.03 -24.96 18.82
N SER A 280 5.78 -25.53 19.76
CA SER A 280 5.37 -25.57 21.17
C SER A 280 5.17 -24.15 21.74
N PRO A 281 4.09 -23.88 22.48
CA PRO A 281 3.93 -22.64 23.24
C PRO A 281 5.10 -22.26 24.14
N ALA A 282 5.78 -23.26 24.71
CA ALA A 282 6.92 -23.04 25.60
C ALA A 282 8.11 -22.37 24.90
N TYR A 283 8.27 -22.61 23.58
CA TYR A 283 9.29 -21.94 22.77
C TYR A 283 9.04 -20.42 22.70
N TRP A 284 7.80 -20.03 22.41
CA TRP A 284 7.42 -18.61 22.30
C TRP A 284 7.61 -17.87 23.61
N GLN A 285 7.20 -18.50 24.72
CA GLN A 285 7.42 -17.93 26.05
C GLN A 285 8.93 -17.80 26.35
N SER A 286 9.74 -18.80 26.00
CA SER A 286 11.20 -18.74 26.18
C SER A 286 11.82 -17.59 25.40
N ALA A 287 11.38 -17.34 24.16
CA ALA A 287 11.84 -16.21 23.36
C ALA A 287 11.44 -14.86 23.97
N VAL A 288 10.18 -14.69 24.42
CA VAL A 288 9.72 -13.47 25.11
C VAL A 288 10.54 -13.21 26.38
N ASP A 289 10.77 -14.26 27.16
CA ASP A 289 11.55 -14.18 28.40
C ASP A 289 13.00 -13.78 28.12
N HIS A 290 13.63 -14.36 27.10
CA HIS A 290 15.01 -14.04 26.71
C HIS A 290 15.17 -12.55 26.41
N TRP A 291 14.36 -12.03 25.49
CA TRP A 291 14.43 -10.63 25.06
C TRP A 291 14.08 -9.68 26.21
N SER A 292 13.13 -10.05 27.07
CA SER A 292 12.77 -9.24 28.25
C SER A 292 13.88 -9.21 29.30
N LYS A 293 14.53 -10.34 29.59
CA LYS A 293 15.59 -10.44 30.61
C LYS A 293 16.88 -9.73 30.20
N THR A 294 17.16 -9.67 28.90
CA THR A 294 18.41 -9.11 28.33
C THR A 294 18.29 -7.65 27.89
N GLN A 295 17.12 -7.02 28.08
CA GLN A 295 16.89 -5.61 27.74
C GLN A 295 17.63 -4.68 28.72
N SER A 296 18.28 -3.65 28.18
CA SER A 296 18.86 -2.55 28.96
C SER A 296 17.77 -1.67 29.56
N VAL A 297 18.10 -0.93 30.62
CA VAL A 297 17.19 0.02 31.29
C VAL A 297 16.71 1.17 30.39
N ASN A 298 17.39 1.44 29.28
CA ASN A 298 16.95 2.42 28.27
C ASN A 298 15.99 1.83 27.21
N GLY A 299 15.55 0.58 27.38
CA GLY A 299 14.67 -0.11 26.45
C GLY A 299 15.36 -0.76 25.25
N GLY A 300 16.69 -0.61 25.10
CA GLY A 300 17.46 -1.16 23.99
C GLY A 300 18.20 -2.46 24.30
N TRP A 301 18.87 -3.00 23.28
CA TRP A 301 19.71 -4.21 23.40
C TRP A 301 21.12 -3.98 22.88
N ALA A 302 22.10 -4.62 23.53
CA ALA A 302 23.48 -4.71 23.05
C ALA A 302 23.65 -5.93 22.12
N TYR A 303 24.78 -6.07 21.44
CA TYR A 303 25.01 -7.24 20.57
C TYR A 303 25.12 -8.55 21.34
N ARG A 304 25.91 -8.56 22.42
CA ARG A 304 26.09 -9.74 23.27
C ARG A 304 25.08 -9.73 24.40
N SER A 305 24.37 -10.84 24.59
CA SER A 305 23.66 -11.07 25.86
C SER A 305 24.72 -11.27 26.95
N ALA A 306 24.44 -10.74 28.14
CA ALA A 306 25.35 -10.65 29.27
C ALA A 306 25.73 -12.01 29.91
N ILE A 307 25.78 -13.12 29.17
CA ILE A 307 26.07 -14.45 29.71
C ILE A 307 27.54 -14.59 30.16
N ARG A 308 28.43 -13.71 29.68
CA ARG A 308 29.79 -13.57 30.26
C ARG A 308 29.80 -12.74 31.57
N LEU A 309 28.77 -11.94 31.83
CA LEU A 309 28.67 -11.08 33.03
C LEU A 309 28.10 -11.85 34.23
N GLU A 310 27.22 -12.83 34.00
CA GLU A 310 26.69 -13.70 35.07
C GLU A 310 27.78 -14.59 35.69
N ARG A 311 28.69 -15.14 34.87
CA ARG A 311 29.90 -15.86 35.36
C ARG A 311 30.93 -14.94 36.05
N ALA A 312 30.75 -13.62 35.98
CA ALA A 312 31.59 -12.61 36.63
C ALA A 312 30.87 -11.91 37.80
N GLY A 313 29.69 -12.36 38.21
CA GLY A 313 28.92 -11.77 39.31
C GLY A 313 28.32 -10.39 39.02
N GLN A 314 28.11 -10.04 37.74
CA GLN A 314 27.57 -8.75 37.31
C GLN A 314 26.19 -8.87 36.67
N SER A 315 25.42 -7.77 36.70
CA SER A 315 24.03 -7.68 36.20
C SER A 315 23.88 -8.17 34.76
N LEU A 316 22.83 -8.98 34.49
CA LEU A 316 22.44 -9.48 33.17
C LEU A 316 21.95 -8.37 32.21
N ARG A 317 21.70 -7.16 32.71
CA ARG A 317 21.24 -6.02 31.91
C ARG A 317 22.44 -5.25 31.36
N PRO A 318 22.62 -5.15 30.03
CA PRO A 318 23.73 -4.38 29.48
C PRO A 318 23.59 -2.89 29.84
N PRO A 319 24.70 -2.17 30.07
CA PRO A 319 24.66 -0.72 30.27
C PRO A 319 24.04 0.00 29.06
N PRO A 320 23.29 1.11 29.26
CA PRO A 320 22.68 1.88 28.16
C PRO A 320 23.63 2.27 27.03
N GLY A 321 24.90 2.54 27.35
CA GLY A 321 25.92 2.93 26.35
C GLY A 321 26.34 1.82 25.38
N LEU A 322 25.93 0.56 25.60
CA LEU A 322 26.22 -0.57 24.72
C LEU A 322 25.05 -0.92 23.79
N THR A 323 23.90 -0.26 23.92
CA THR A 323 22.77 -0.52 23.03
C THR A 323 23.03 0.01 21.62
N THR A 324 22.60 -0.73 20.61
CA THR A 324 22.78 -0.35 19.19
C THR A 324 21.44 -0.34 18.47
N LEU A 325 21.33 0.44 17.40
CA LEU A 325 20.10 0.54 16.60
C LEU A 325 19.69 -0.82 16.01
N SER A 326 20.65 -1.57 15.44
CA SER A 326 20.38 -2.89 14.85
C SER A 326 19.85 -3.90 15.88
N MET A 327 20.43 -3.93 17.08
CA MET A 327 19.99 -4.82 18.15
C MET A 327 18.69 -4.35 18.78
N ASN A 328 18.42 -3.04 18.82
CA ASN A 328 17.11 -2.55 19.21
C ASN A 328 16.03 -2.97 18.22
N ALA A 329 16.35 -2.93 16.92
CA ALA A 329 15.45 -3.41 15.87
C ALA A 329 15.20 -4.92 16.00
N ALA A 330 16.25 -5.69 16.25
CA ALA A 330 16.17 -7.11 16.52
C ALA A 330 15.26 -7.44 17.70
N GLY A 331 15.49 -6.84 18.86
CA GLY A 331 14.70 -7.11 20.07
C GLY A 331 13.25 -6.66 19.96
N THR A 332 13.01 -5.47 19.37
CA THR A 332 11.66 -4.94 19.19
C THR A 332 10.83 -5.84 18.27
N ALA A 333 11.34 -6.16 17.07
CA ALA A 333 10.64 -7.04 16.13
C ALA A 333 10.42 -8.45 16.71
N SER A 334 11.41 -8.95 17.46
CA SER A 334 11.31 -10.26 18.12
C SER A 334 10.25 -10.30 19.21
N LEU A 335 10.11 -9.25 20.02
CA LEU A 335 9.06 -9.15 21.04
C LEU A 335 7.67 -9.04 20.43
N PHE A 336 7.49 -8.32 19.33
CA PHE A 336 6.22 -8.34 18.60
C PHE A 336 5.86 -9.75 18.13
N VAL A 337 6.80 -10.41 17.44
CA VAL A 337 6.57 -11.73 16.85
C VAL A 337 6.37 -12.81 17.91
N ALA A 338 7.23 -12.90 18.92
CA ALA A 338 7.10 -13.94 19.95
C ALA A 338 5.93 -13.64 20.91
N GLY A 339 5.71 -12.36 21.23
CA GLY A 339 4.60 -11.92 22.08
C GLY A 339 3.24 -12.27 21.49
N GLU A 340 3.08 -12.13 20.17
CA GLU A 340 1.87 -12.52 19.43
C GLU A 340 1.41 -13.95 19.72
N TYR A 341 2.35 -14.90 19.79
CA TYR A 341 2.07 -16.32 20.05
C TYR A 341 1.96 -16.62 21.53
N ALA A 342 2.83 -16.05 22.37
CA ALA A 342 2.78 -16.23 23.81
C ALA A 342 1.46 -15.70 24.40
N GLU A 343 0.92 -14.61 23.85
CA GLU A 343 -0.33 -14.02 24.30
C GLU A 343 -1.55 -14.91 24.07
N GLN A 344 -1.56 -15.74 23.01
CA GLN A 344 -2.69 -16.62 22.69
C GLN A 344 -3.00 -17.60 23.83
N GLU A 345 -1.99 -17.99 24.59
CA GLU A 345 -2.09 -18.92 25.72
C GLU A 345 -2.40 -18.21 27.05
N SER A 346 -2.37 -16.87 27.07
CA SER A 346 -2.56 -16.10 28.29
C SER A 346 -4.05 -15.87 28.58
N ALA A 347 -4.49 -16.22 29.79
CA ALA A 347 -5.89 -16.04 30.23
C ALA A 347 -6.37 -14.56 30.23
N GLY A 348 -5.45 -13.60 30.08
CA GLY A 348 -5.71 -12.16 30.05
C GLY A 348 -5.39 -11.45 28.73
N GLY A 349 -4.82 -12.13 27.73
CA GLY A 349 -4.33 -11.51 26.49
C GLY A 349 -5.40 -10.74 25.73
N PHE A 350 -6.64 -11.22 25.79
CA PHE A 350 -7.76 -10.61 25.08
C PHE A 350 -8.58 -9.62 25.93
N LYS A 351 -8.14 -9.27 27.15
CA LYS A 351 -8.90 -8.33 27.99
C LYS A 351 -8.80 -6.91 27.47
N VAL A 352 -9.92 -6.21 27.36
CA VAL A 352 -9.92 -4.75 27.16
C VAL A 352 -9.45 -4.03 28.42
N GLY A 353 -9.00 -2.78 28.29
CA GLY A 353 -8.63 -1.96 29.44
C GLY A 353 -7.25 -2.25 30.05
N ARG A 354 -6.48 -3.17 29.44
CA ARG A 354 -5.08 -3.44 29.81
C ARG A 354 -4.11 -2.60 28.99
N GLU A 355 -2.88 -2.48 29.47
CA GLU A 355 -1.78 -1.99 28.63
C GLU A 355 -1.60 -2.92 27.42
N PRO A 356 -1.55 -2.38 26.19
CA PRO A 356 -1.58 -3.18 24.97
C PRO A 356 -0.29 -3.97 24.73
N PHE A 357 0.81 -3.54 25.34
CA PHE A 357 2.13 -4.13 25.15
C PHE A 357 2.76 -4.49 26.50
N SER A 358 3.60 -5.52 26.51
CA SER A 358 4.42 -5.85 27.69
C SER A 358 5.33 -4.68 28.05
N GLU A 359 5.78 -4.62 29.30
CA GLU A 359 6.69 -3.57 29.77
C GLU A 359 7.94 -3.46 28.89
N SER A 360 8.55 -4.60 28.54
CA SER A 360 9.73 -4.64 27.68
C SER A 360 9.46 -4.03 26.31
N LEU A 361 8.31 -4.37 25.69
CA LEU A 361 7.95 -3.84 24.38
C LEU A 361 7.59 -2.35 24.45
N ARG A 362 6.92 -1.91 25.52
CA ARG A 362 6.61 -0.49 25.78
C ARG A 362 7.88 0.34 25.88
N LEU A 363 8.90 -0.13 26.62
CA LEU A 363 10.20 0.54 26.72
C LEU A 363 10.92 0.60 25.36
N ALA A 364 10.86 -0.48 24.58
CA ALA A 364 11.42 -0.52 23.24
C ALA A 364 10.71 0.47 22.30
N LEU A 365 9.38 0.54 22.31
CA LEU A 365 8.61 1.49 21.51
C LEU A 365 8.89 2.95 21.90
N LYS A 366 9.04 3.24 23.21
CA LYS A 366 9.48 4.57 23.67
C LYS A 366 10.83 4.95 23.09
N TRP A 367 11.74 4.00 22.87
CA TRP A 367 13.00 4.25 22.18
C TRP A 367 12.78 4.68 20.72
N TRP A 368 11.88 4.01 19.98
CA TRP A 368 11.55 4.30 18.58
C TRP A 368 10.80 5.61 18.38
N GLU A 369 10.10 6.08 19.41
CA GLU A 369 9.37 7.36 19.38
C GLU A 369 10.28 8.57 19.62
N ASN A 370 11.53 8.37 20.04
CA ASN A 370 12.51 9.45 20.13
C ASN A 370 12.75 10.06 18.74
N ALA A 371 12.81 11.39 18.66
CA ALA A 371 12.91 12.15 17.40
C ALA A 371 14.01 11.66 16.44
N ASN A 372 15.09 11.11 17.00
CA ASN A 372 16.28 10.67 16.28
C ASN A 372 16.43 9.14 16.11
N ALA A 373 15.38 8.35 16.40
CA ALA A 373 15.45 6.89 16.43
C ALA A 373 16.04 6.28 15.13
N VAL A 374 15.69 6.83 13.96
CA VAL A 374 16.13 6.34 12.64
C VAL A 374 16.88 7.37 11.81
N ASN A 375 17.66 8.26 12.44
CA ASN A 375 18.45 9.21 11.66
C ASN A 375 19.54 8.52 10.82
N LEU A 376 19.90 9.10 9.67
CA LEU A 376 20.88 8.51 8.75
C LEU A 376 22.28 8.36 9.38
N LYS A 377 22.62 9.16 10.38
CA LYS A 377 23.91 9.05 11.10
C LYS A 377 23.95 7.77 11.93
N SER A 378 22.86 7.39 12.60
CA SER A 378 22.80 6.20 13.46
C SER A 378 22.82 4.91 12.65
N ILE A 379 22.26 4.92 11.44
CA ILE A 379 22.34 3.79 10.49
C ILE A 379 23.77 3.61 9.96
N ASN A 380 24.49 4.72 9.76
CA ASN A 380 25.87 4.72 9.29
C ASN A 380 26.92 4.73 10.41
N ALA A 381 26.51 4.74 11.68
CA ALA A 381 27.41 4.83 12.84
C ALA A 381 27.75 3.45 13.39
N THR A 382 28.83 2.85 12.90
CA THR A 382 29.59 1.87 13.68
C THR A 382 30.93 2.50 14.06
N LYS A 383 31.29 2.41 15.34
CA LYS A 383 32.52 3.01 15.90
C LYS A 383 33.82 2.46 15.27
N ASP A 384 33.72 1.35 14.55
CA ASP A 384 34.87 0.60 14.02
C ASP A 384 34.95 0.62 12.49
N GLY A 385 34.14 1.44 11.81
CA GLY A 385 34.15 1.54 10.34
C GLY A 385 33.64 0.29 9.60
N GLN A 386 33.00 -0.66 10.31
CA GLN A 386 32.41 -1.86 9.70
C GLN A 386 30.96 -1.60 9.26
N LYS A 387 30.75 -1.77 7.95
CA LYS A 387 29.58 -1.42 7.15
C LYS A 387 28.49 -2.51 7.27
N HIS A 388 27.55 -2.38 8.21
CA HIS A 388 26.40 -3.31 8.34
C HIS A 388 25.05 -2.58 8.28
N TRP A 389 25.00 -1.55 7.43
CA TRP A 389 23.82 -0.72 7.22
C TRP A 389 22.66 -1.54 6.63
N GLY A 390 22.92 -2.50 5.74
CA GLY A 390 21.89 -3.37 5.14
C GLY A 390 21.15 -4.22 6.18
N TYR A 391 21.87 -4.87 7.09
CA TYR A 391 21.25 -5.62 8.19
C TYR A 391 20.45 -4.71 9.14
N THR A 392 20.96 -3.52 9.44
CA THR A 392 20.26 -2.53 10.27
C THR A 392 18.96 -2.08 9.61
N LEU A 393 19.01 -1.79 8.31
CA LEU A 393 17.87 -1.40 7.48
C LEU A 393 16.80 -2.49 7.45
N TYR A 394 17.21 -3.75 7.23
CA TYR A 394 16.33 -4.90 7.31
C TYR A 394 15.69 -5.01 8.70
N GLY A 395 16.46 -4.87 9.78
CA GLY A 395 15.92 -4.83 11.14
C GLY A 395 14.83 -3.77 11.33
N ILE A 396 15.05 -2.54 10.85
CA ILE A 396 14.09 -1.43 10.95
C ILE A 396 12.81 -1.73 10.17
N GLU A 397 12.92 -2.25 8.94
CA GLU A 397 11.75 -2.71 8.17
C GLU A 397 10.92 -3.72 8.97
N ARG A 398 11.57 -4.69 9.61
CA ARG A 398 10.89 -5.70 10.42
C ARG A 398 10.16 -5.09 11.62
N VAL A 399 10.72 -4.07 12.27
CA VAL A 399 9.99 -3.31 13.32
C VAL A 399 8.78 -2.60 12.70
N GLY A 400 8.95 -1.94 11.56
CA GLY A 400 7.87 -1.21 10.87
C GLY A 400 6.72 -2.13 10.46
N LEU A 401 7.02 -3.32 9.95
CA LEU A 401 6.02 -4.30 9.55
C LEU A 401 5.36 -5.02 10.73
N ALA A 402 6.11 -5.30 11.80
CA ALA A 402 5.57 -5.98 12.98
C ALA A 402 4.70 -5.05 13.84
N SER A 403 5.11 -3.80 14.01
CA SER A 403 4.37 -2.78 14.78
C SER A 403 3.26 -2.10 14.00
N GLY A 404 3.35 -2.10 12.67
CA GLY A 404 2.54 -1.25 11.80
C GLY A 404 2.89 0.24 11.90
N PHE A 405 3.81 0.68 12.76
CA PHE A 405 4.03 2.11 12.97
C PHE A 405 4.54 2.77 11.68
N LYS A 406 3.82 3.80 11.21
CA LYS A 406 4.25 4.59 10.04
C LYS A 406 5.45 5.48 10.37
N PHE A 407 5.54 5.95 11.61
CA PHE A 407 6.57 6.91 12.04
C PHE A 407 7.49 6.34 13.13
N PHE A 408 8.78 6.58 12.97
CA PHE A 408 9.79 6.43 14.02
C PHE A 408 10.39 7.81 14.32
N GLY A 409 10.14 8.31 15.53
CA GLY A 409 10.37 9.71 15.86
C GLY A 409 9.58 10.61 14.92
N GLU A 410 10.30 11.48 14.22
CA GLU A 410 9.71 12.45 13.30
C GLU A 410 9.56 11.92 11.86
N TYR A 411 10.19 10.79 11.53
CA TYR A 411 10.31 10.30 10.16
C TYR A 411 9.24 9.26 9.82
N ASP A 412 8.59 9.42 8.67
CA ASP A 412 8.03 8.27 7.94
C ASP A 412 9.22 7.40 7.54
N TRP A 413 9.36 6.25 8.21
CA TRP A 413 10.60 5.47 8.13
C TRP A 413 10.82 4.93 6.72
N PHE A 414 9.77 4.56 6.00
CA PHE A 414 9.91 3.98 4.68
C PHE A 414 10.27 5.05 3.67
N ARG A 415 9.57 6.19 3.71
CA ARG A 415 9.87 7.31 2.81
C ARG A 415 11.27 7.88 3.04
N HIS A 416 11.64 8.07 4.30
CA HIS A 416 12.94 8.63 4.68
C HIS A 416 14.11 7.71 4.29
N LEU A 417 14.02 6.43 4.65
CA LEU A 417 15.10 5.48 4.39
C LEU A 417 15.11 4.99 2.94
N GLY A 418 13.95 4.86 2.30
CA GLY A 418 13.84 4.48 0.89
C GLY A 418 14.54 5.47 -0.04
N ARG A 419 14.39 6.78 0.18
CA ARG A 419 15.13 7.80 -0.57
C ARG A 419 16.64 7.59 -0.42
N HIS A 420 17.11 7.42 0.80
CA HIS A 420 18.52 7.19 1.10
C HIS A 420 19.08 5.93 0.45
N VAL A 421 18.30 4.85 0.40
CA VAL A 421 18.68 3.59 -0.25
C VAL A 421 18.77 3.78 -1.75
N ILE A 422 17.75 4.36 -2.40
CA ILE A 422 17.76 4.57 -3.86
C ILE A 422 18.89 5.49 -4.30
N ASP A 423 19.18 6.55 -3.53
CA ASP A 423 20.31 7.46 -3.81
C ASP A 423 21.68 6.77 -3.83
N GLN A 424 21.80 5.61 -3.20
CA GLN A 424 23.03 4.82 -3.13
C GLN A 424 23.07 3.65 -4.11
N GLN A 425 21.99 3.42 -4.88
CA GLN A 425 21.99 2.35 -5.87
C GLN A 425 23.01 2.66 -6.96
N ARG A 426 23.85 1.68 -7.26
CA ARG A 426 24.82 1.79 -8.35
C ARG A 426 24.12 1.63 -9.72
N PRO A 427 24.73 2.12 -10.82
CA PRO A 427 24.16 1.96 -12.16
C PRO A 427 23.89 0.51 -12.59
N ASP A 428 24.58 -0.47 -11.99
CA ASP A 428 24.37 -1.90 -12.25
C ASP A 428 23.21 -2.50 -11.44
N GLY A 429 22.56 -1.72 -10.58
CA GLY A 429 21.47 -2.15 -9.70
C GLY A 429 21.88 -2.60 -8.31
N SER A 430 23.18 -2.73 -8.02
CA SER A 430 23.68 -3.23 -6.73
C SER A 430 23.81 -2.15 -5.66
N TRP A 431 23.87 -2.59 -4.40
CA TRP A 431 24.22 -1.77 -3.24
C TRP A 431 25.52 -2.20 -2.56
N GLY A 432 26.44 -2.79 -3.31
CA GLY A 432 27.69 -3.31 -2.76
C GLY A 432 27.88 -4.76 -3.15
N ASP A 433 27.91 -5.65 -2.15
CA ASP A 433 27.94 -7.09 -2.39
C ASP A 433 26.53 -7.68 -2.45
N LEU A 434 26.44 -9.00 -2.60
CA LEU A 434 25.16 -9.71 -2.68
C LEU A 434 24.36 -9.59 -1.37
N VAL A 435 25.02 -9.45 -0.22
CA VAL A 435 24.35 -9.35 1.09
C VAL A 435 23.66 -8.01 1.23
N ASP A 436 24.39 -6.91 1.00
CA ASP A 436 23.82 -5.55 1.06
C ASP A 436 22.75 -5.37 -0.03
N THR A 437 22.97 -5.90 -1.23
CA THR A 437 21.97 -5.87 -2.30
C THR A 437 20.71 -6.64 -1.91
N SER A 438 20.85 -7.82 -1.27
CA SER A 438 19.70 -8.59 -0.81
C SER A 438 18.90 -7.86 0.28
N TYR A 439 19.57 -7.21 1.24
CA TYR A 439 18.89 -6.45 2.29
C TYR A 439 18.21 -5.19 1.76
N ALA A 440 18.86 -4.44 0.86
CA ALA A 440 18.25 -3.28 0.21
C ALA A 440 17.02 -3.70 -0.61
N LEU A 441 17.12 -4.80 -1.35
CA LEU A 441 16.01 -5.37 -2.11
C LEU A 441 14.85 -5.77 -1.19
N LEU A 442 15.11 -6.50 -0.10
CA LEU A 442 14.10 -6.86 0.90
C LEU A 442 13.41 -5.64 1.50
N PHE A 443 14.19 -4.62 1.89
CA PHE A 443 13.66 -3.38 2.45
C PHE A 443 12.69 -2.68 1.49
N LEU A 444 13.12 -2.47 0.23
CA LEU A 444 12.31 -1.78 -0.77
C LEU A 444 11.06 -2.60 -1.14
N SER A 445 11.22 -3.90 -1.37
CA SER A 445 10.11 -4.79 -1.76
C SER A 445 9.06 -4.91 -0.67
N ARG A 446 9.46 -5.19 0.57
CA ARG A 446 8.52 -5.47 1.67
C ARG A 446 7.92 -4.20 2.27
N GLY A 447 8.66 -3.10 2.27
CA GLY A 447 8.19 -1.80 2.76
C GLY A 447 7.09 -1.19 1.88
N ARG A 448 7.11 -1.45 0.56
CA ARG A 448 6.13 -0.90 -0.40
C ARG A 448 4.83 -1.69 -0.56
N HIS A 449 4.65 -2.82 0.14
CA HIS A 449 3.44 -3.62 -0.05
C HIS A 449 2.17 -2.79 0.24
N PRO A 450 1.08 -3.06 -0.50
CA PRO A 450 -0.18 -2.35 -0.34
C PRO A 450 -0.75 -2.36 1.07
N LEU A 451 -1.50 -1.32 1.40
CA LEU A 451 -2.07 -1.13 2.73
C LEU A 451 -3.54 -1.54 2.79
N LEU A 452 -3.87 -2.41 3.75
CA LEU A 452 -5.25 -2.81 4.04
C LEU A 452 -6.03 -1.65 4.68
N MET A 453 -5.52 -1.12 5.79
CA MET A 453 -6.11 -0.01 6.53
C MET A 453 -5.10 0.64 7.48
N ASN A 454 -5.38 1.89 7.84
CA ASN A 454 -4.67 2.64 8.87
C ASN A 454 -5.42 2.54 10.20
N LYS A 455 -4.76 2.18 11.30
CA LYS A 455 -5.27 2.28 12.67
C LYS A 455 -4.90 3.63 13.26
N LEU A 456 -5.90 4.37 13.72
CA LEU A 456 -5.65 5.63 14.41
C LEU A 456 -5.14 5.36 15.82
N ARG A 457 -3.94 5.84 16.12
CA ARG A 457 -3.42 5.92 17.48
C ARG A 457 -3.77 7.28 18.08
N PHE A 458 -4.58 7.28 19.12
CA PHE A 458 -5.14 8.49 19.74
C PHE A 458 -4.90 8.56 21.25
N ASP A 459 -3.83 7.93 21.74
CA ASP A 459 -3.35 8.18 23.09
C ASP A 459 -3.03 9.68 23.29
N GLY A 460 -3.63 10.25 24.33
CA GLY A 460 -3.40 11.63 24.74
C GLY A 460 -1.97 11.86 25.22
N LYS A 461 -1.58 13.15 25.34
CA LYS A 461 -0.27 13.54 25.87
C LYS A 461 -0.09 13.22 27.36
N ASP A 462 -1.19 12.99 28.08
CA ASP A 462 -1.17 12.70 29.50
C ASP A 462 -0.92 11.20 29.72
N GLU A 463 0.31 10.84 30.08
CA GLU A 463 0.73 9.47 30.44
C GLU A 463 -0.06 8.86 31.63
N ILE A 464 -0.97 9.62 32.24
CA ILE A 464 -1.74 9.24 33.43
C ILE A 464 -2.96 8.35 33.08
N GLN A 465 -3.51 8.45 31.86
CA GLN A 465 -4.70 7.67 31.47
C GLN A 465 -4.68 7.25 30.00
N SER A 466 -4.66 5.93 29.76
CA SER A 466 -4.73 5.31 28.43
C SER A 466 -6.08 5.58 27.76
N ASP A 467 -6.07 6.05 26.50
CA ASP A 467 -7.29 6.17 25.68
C ASP A 467 -7.70 4.83 25.03
N TYR A 468 -6.98 3.74 25.34
CA TYR A 468 -7.31 2.37 24.92
C TYR A 468 -7.44 2.19 23.40
N TRP A 469 -6.62 2.89 22.61
CA TRP A 469 -6.59 2.80 21.14
C TRP A 469 -6.19 1.42 20.60
N ALA A 470 -5.60 0.57 21.45
CA ALA A 470 -5.04 -0.73 21.08
C ALA A 470 -5.47 -1.87 22.03
N ASN A 471 -6.75 -1.95 22.46
CA ASN A 471 -7.22 -3.13 23.23
C ASN A 471 -6.97 -4.47 22.51
N ARG A 472 -6.85 -4.40 21.18
CA ARG A 472 -6.47 -5.49 20.29
C ARG A 472 -5.20 -5.09 19.54
N PRO A 473 -3.99 -5.30 20.11
CA PRO A 473 -2.74 -4.87 19.45
C PRO A 473 -2.42 -5.63 18.16
N HIS A 474 -3.01 -6.81 17.95
CA HIS A 474 -2.71 -7.70 16.81
C HIS A 474 -3.93 -7.93 15.90
N ASP A 475 -4.93 -7.05 15.97
CA ASP A 475 -6.16 -7.18 15.19
C ASP A 475 -5.92 -7.09 13.68
N ILE A 476 -5.41 -5.96 13.20
CA ILE A 476 -5.21 -5.74 11.77
C ILE A 476 -4.00 -6.54 11.28
N SER A 477 -2.99 -6.80 12.11
CA SER A 477 -1.84 -7.62 11.69
C SER A 477 -2.27 -9.02 11.27
N TYR A 478 -3.23 -9.63 11.97
CA TYR A 478 -3.77 -10.93 11.57
C TYR A 478 -4.78 -10.82 10.43
N LEU A 479 -5.60 -9.77 10.40
CA LEU A 479 -6.49 -9.52 9.26
C LEU A 479 -5.69 -9.33 7.96
N SER A 480 -4.55 -8.63 7.99
CA SER A 480 -3.70 -8.40 6.82
C SER A 480 -2.98 -9.68 6.37
N ARG A 481 -2.56 -10.55 7.30
CA ARG A 481 -2.04 -11.89 6.97
C ARG A 481 -3.10 -12.77 6.33
N TYR A 482 -4.33 -12.76 6.86
CA TYR A 482 -5.46 -13.45 6.24
C TYR A 482 -5.72 -12.91 4.84
N ALA A 483 -5.84 -11.59 4.70
CA ALA A 483 -6.03 -10.91 3.42
C ALA A 483 -4.96 -11.33 2.41
N SER A 484 -3.69 -11.28 2.82
CA SER A 484 -2.55 -11.64 1.97
C SER A 484 -2.65 -13.06 1.41
N LYS A 485 -3.17 -14.00 2.20
CA LYS A 485 -3.40 -15.38 1.77
C LYS A 485 -4.59 -15.50 0.82
N GLN A 486 -5.66 -14.72 1.02
CA GLN A 486 -6.86 -14.79 0.18
C GLN A 486 -6.67 -14.15 -1.20
N VAL A 487 -5.85 -13.10 -1.30
CA VAL A 487 -5.62 -12.39 -2.57
C VAL A 487 -4.27 -12.71 -3.21
N GLU A 488 -3.53 -13.66 -2.63
CA GLU A 488 -2.20 -14.12 -3.07
C GLU A 488 -1.15 -13.00 -3.25
N ARG A 489 -1.38 -11.84 -2.62
CA ARG A 489 -0.51 -10.67 -2.67
C ARG A 489 -0.30 -10.15 -1.26
N GLU A 490 0.96 -9.84 -0.89
CA GLU A 490 1.25 -9.37 0.46
C GLU A 490 0.58 -8.03 0.74
N MET A 491 -0.05 -7.93 1.90
CA MET A 491 -0.76 -6.75 2.39
C MET A 491 -0.23 -6.35 3.76
N ASN A 492 0.19 -5.09 3.84
CA ASN A 492 0.58 -4.44 5.07
C ASN A 492 -0.62 -3.74 5.72
N TRP A 493 -0.37 -3.25 6.93
CA TRP A 493 -1.25 -2.37 7.69
C TRP A 493 -0.39 -1.33 8.37
N GLN A 494 -1.02 -0.26 8.85
CA GLN A 494 -0.27 0.79 9.53
C GLN A 494 -1.00 1.34 10.76
N VAL A 495 -0.22 1.90 11.67
CA VAL A 495 -0.67 2.77 12.76
C VAL A 495 -0.25 4.20 12.41
N VAL A 496 -1.24 5.09 12.36
CA VAL A 496 -1.05 6.52 12.13
C VAL A 496 -1.45 7.29 13.39
N PRO A 497 -0.61 8.21 13.89
CA PRO A 497 -0.91 8.89 15.14
C PRO A 497 -1.77 10.13 14.89
N LEU A 498 -2.74 10.38 15.78
CA LEU A 498 -3.66 11.51 15.72
C LEU A 498 -2.94 12.86 15.69
N LYS A 499 -1.72 12.94 16.26
CA LYS A 499 -0.88 14.16 16.24
C LYS A 499 -0.43 14.60 14.83
N ARG A 500 -0.53 13.73 13.82
CA ARG A 500 -0.18 14.05 12.43
C ARG A 500 -1.35 14.69 11.69
N ASP A 501 -1.07 15.29 10.55
CA ASP A 501 -2.11 15.84 9.67
C ASP A 501 -2.87 14.71 8.96
N HIS A 502 -4.11 14.98 8.56
CA HIS A 502 -4.98 14.02 7.87
C HIS A 502 -4.41 13.50 6.55
N THR A 503 -3.54 14.28 5.87
CA THR A 503 -2.86 13.85 4.64
C THR A 503 -1.95 12.64 4.85
N ASP A 504 -1.38 12.49 6.05
CA ASP A 504 -0.57 11.32 6.43
C ASP A 504 -1.42 10.04 6.60
N TRP A 505 -2.75 10.12 6.50
CA TRP A 505 -3.65 8.98 6.68
C TRP A 505 -4.21 8.45 5.34
N LEU A 506 -3.95 9.12 4.21
CA LEU A 506 -4.57 8.86 2.89
C LEU A 506 -3.86 7.80 2.03
N ASP A 507 -2.79 7.20 2.53
CA ASP A 507 -2.11 6.05 1.95
C ASP A 507 -2.91 4.74 2.09
N ALA A 508 -3.90 4.69 2.99
CA ALA A 508 -4.88 3.61 3.08
C ALA A 508 -6.31 4.13 2.81
N PRO A 509 -7.22 3.28 2.28
CA PRO A 509 -8.61 3.70 2.02
C PRO A 509 -9.48 3.76 3.28
N ILE A 510 -9.04 3.13 4.38
CA ILE A 510 -9.80 2.99 5.62
C ILE A 510 -8.97 3.54 6.80
N LEU A 511 -9.59 4.41 7.58
CA LEU A 511 -9.10 4.82 8.90
C LEU A 511 -9.91 4.11 9.98
N TYR A 512 -9.27 3.14 10.62
CA TYR A 512 -9.82 2.29 11.67
C TYR A 512 -9.65 2.92 13.05
N ILE A 513 -10.74 3.01 13.80
CA ILE A 513 -10.77 3.52 15.17
C ILE A 513 -11.48 2.49 16.06
N ALA A 514 -10.78 1.98 17.07
CA ALA A 514 -11.35 1.00 17.99
C ALA A 514 -11.09 1.38 19.44
N SER A 515 -12.11 1.21 20.26
CA SER A 515 -12.02 1.30 21.71
C SER A 515 -13.27 0.70 22.37
N HIS A 516 -13.22 0.53 23.67
CA HIS A 516 -14.38 0.30 24.54
C HIS A 516 -14.75 1.58 25.34
N LYS A 517 -13.87 2.59 25.34
CA LYS A 517 -14.05 3.88 26.01
C LYS A 517 -14.22 5.03 25.03
N LYS A 518 -14.87 6.10 25.47
CA LYS A 518 -15.00 7.33 24.69
C LYS A 518 -13.63 8.00 24.48
N PRO A 519 -13.17 8.22 23.24
CA PRO A 519 -11.95 8.96 22.96
C PRO A 519 -12.11 10.45 23.29
N ARG A 520 -11.01 11.10 23.69
CA ARG A 520 -10.95 12.52 24.04
C ARG A 520 -10.61 13.41 22.84
N PHE A 521 -11.36 13.29 21.75
CA PHE A 521 -11.12 14.13 20.56
C PHE A 521 -11.50 15.59 20.80
N THR A 522 -10.58 16.50 20.46
CA THR A 522 -10.86 17.93 20.36
C THR A 522 -11.62 18.26 19.08
N ASP A 523 -12.17 19.47 18.96
CA ASP A 523 -12.83 19.87 17.71
C ASP A 523 -11.84 19.93 16.53
N ALA A 524 -10.55 20.23 16.78
CA ALA A 524 -9.50 20.16 15.76
C ALA A 524 -9.19 18.72 15.32
N ASP A 525 -9.30 17.75 16.23
CA ASP A 525 -9.18 16.33 15.88
C ASP A 525 -10.35 15.86 15.02
N ILE A 526 -11.57 16.26 15.37
CA ILE A 526 -12.78 15.97 14.60
C ILE A 526 -12.69 16.62 13.20
N ASP A 527 -12.13 17.82 13.09
CA ASP A 527 -11.90 18.47 11.79
C ASP A 527 -10.93 17.68 10.90
N LYS A 528 -9.82 17.15 11.45
CA LYS A 528 -8.92 16.25 10.70
C LYS A 528 -9.63 14.99 10.22
N LEU A 529 -10.46 14.37 11.06
CA LEU A 529 -11.26 13.20 10.68
C LEU A 529 -12.23 13.54 9.53
N ARG A 530 -12.87 14.71 9.58
CA ARG A 530 -13.75 15.19 8.50
C ARG A 530 -12.96 15.37 7.21
N LYS A 531 -11.82 16.06 7.25
CA LYS A 531 -10.96 16.29 6.09
C LYS A 531 -10.44 15.01 5.46
N TYR A 532 -10.08 14.00 6.27
CA TYR A 532 -9.72 12.67 5.78
C TYR A 532 -10.85 12.06 4.93
N VAL A 533 -12.10 12.14 5.41
CA VAL A 533 -13.25 11.62 4.69
C VAL A 533 -13.57 12.45 3.45
N GLU A 534 -13.51 13.77 3.54
CA GLU A 534 -13.71 14.68 2.40
C GLU A 534 -12.66 14.50 1.30
N ALA A 535 -11.46 14.06 1.65
CA ALA A 535 -10.40 13.67 0.72
C ALA A 535 -10.57 12.24 0.15
N GLY A 536 -11.69 11.56 0.45
CA GLY A 536 -12.06 10.27 -0.13
C GLY A 536 -11.94 9.07 0.82
N GLY A 537 -11.36 9.26 2.01
CA GLY A 537 -11.24 8.20 3.02
C GLY A 537 -12.58 7.70 3.55
N MET A 538 -12.61 6.46 4.05
CA MET A 538 -13.72 5.91 4.83
C MET A 538 -13.27 5.67 6.28
N ILE A 539 -14.06 6.10 7.26
CA ILE A 539 -13.81 5.77 8.67
C ILE A 539 -14.51 4.45 8.98
N PHE A 540 -13.79 3.51 9.59
CA PHE A 540 -14.38 2.30 10.17
C PHE A 540 -14.17 2.31 11.68
N THR A 541 -15.25 2.18 12.45
CA THR A 541 -15.19 2.17 13.91
C THR A 541 -15.65 0.83 14.47
N ASN A 542 -14.93 0.30 15.48
CA ASN A 542 -15.24 -0.97 16.13
C ASN A 542 -15.35 -0.77 17.64
N ALA A 543 -16.49 -1.17 18.19
CA ALA A 543 -16.71 -1.18 19.62
C ALA A 543 -16.08 -2.45 20.23
N ASP A 544 -15.00 -2.29 20.99
CA ASP A 544 -14.34 -3.42 21.66
C ASP A 544 -15.16 -3.91 22.87
N ALA A 545 -14.89 -5.13 23.35
CA ALA A 545 -15.50 -5.79 24.51
C ALA A 545 -16.83 -6.54 24.24
N ASP A 546 -17.69 -6.06 23.36
CA ASP A 546 -18.99 -6.70 23.08
C ASP A 546 -18.90 -7.68 21.91
N ASP A 547 -18.40 -8.88 22.15
CA ASP A 547 -18.23 -9.91 21.11
C ASP A 547 -19.56 -10.40 20.51
N PHE A 548 -19.47 -10.87 19.27
CA PHE A 548 -20.56 -11.46 18.49
C PHE A 548 -20.61 -12.99 18.57
N SER A 549 -19.52 -13.68 18.94
CA SER A 549 -19.42 -15.15 18.81
C SER A 549 -20.17 -15.96 19.86
N GLY A 550 -20.63 -15.32 20.95
CA GLY A 550 -21.29 -16.00 22.07
C GLY A 550 -20.35 -16.84 22.95
N ASP A 551 -19.03 -16.78 22.71
CA ASP A 551 -18.01 -17.56 23.42
C ASP A 551 -17.86 -17.11 24.89
N PRO A 552 -17.88 -18.02 25.88
CA PRO A 552 -17.59 -17.69 27.28
C PRO A 552 -16.25 -16.97 27.51
N LEU A 553 -15.21 -17.27 26.72
CA LEU A 553 -13.92 -16.56 26.75
C LEU A 553 -14.06 -15.10 26.30
N ALA A 554 -15.09 -14.76 25.53
CA ALA A 554 -15.35 -13.38 25.14
C ALA A 554 -15.92 -12.53 26.27
N LYS A 555 -16.71 -13.13 27.17
CA LYS A 555 -17.10 -12.48 28.43
C LYS A 555 -15.89 -12.19 29.31
N LEU A 556 -14.89 -13.07 29.30
CA LEU A 556 -13.60 -12.84 29.97
C LEU A 556 -12.79 -11.74 29.29
N ALA A 557 -12.79 -11.69 27.95
CA ALA A 557 -12.15 -10.64 27.14
C ALA A 557 -12.79 -9.25 27.35
N ALA A 558 -14.08 -9.19 27.69
CA ALA A 558 -14.75 -7.95 28.10
C ALA A 558 -14.27 -7.45 29.48
N GLY A 559 -13.61 -8.29 30.29
CA GLY A 559 -12.90 -7.88 31.51
C GLY A 559 -13.75 -7.24 32.61
N GLY A 560 -15.09 -7.29 32.52
CA GLY A 560 -15.98 -6.54 33.41
C GLY A 560 -16.01 -5.03 33.14
N ALA A 561 -15.62 -4.58 31.95
CA ALA A 561 -15.34 -3.18 31.58
C ALA A 561 -16.51 -2.17 31.66
N GLY A 562 -17.65 -2.54 32.26
CA GLY A 562 -18.85 -1.72 32.26
C GLY A 562 -19.47 -1.60 30.86
N PRO A 563 -20.47 -0.72 30.67
CA PRO A 563 -21.09 -0.54 29.36
C PRO A 563 -20.11 0.04 28.34
N ASN A 564 -20.23 -0.40 27.09
CA ASN A 564 -19.43 0.10 25.98
C ASN A 564 -19.73 1.58 25.71
N GLU A 565 -18.85 2.47 26.17
CA GLU A 565 -19.01 3.92 26.02
C GLU A 565 -18.72 4.35 24.58
N PHE A 566 -17.89 3.59 23.86
CA PHE A 566 -17.51 3.88 22.49
C PHE A 566 -18.70 3.76 21.53
N ASP A 567 -19.46 2.66 21.58
CA ASP A 567 -20.67 2.46 20.74
C ASP A 567 -21.67 3.63 20.88
N LYS A 568 -21.91 4.10 22.11
CA LYS A 568 -22.77 5.26 22.37
C LYS A 568 -22.18 6.55 21.82
N TYR A 569 -20.87 6.75 21.98
CA TYR A 569 -20.16 7.95 21.53
C TYR A 569 -20.18 8.10 20.01
N ILE A 570 -20.15 7.01 19.24
CA ILE A 570 -20.13 7.09 17.77
C ILE A 570 -21.35 7.82 17.20
N VAL A 571 -22.51 7.75 17.84
CA VAL A 571 -23.69 8.53 17.42
C VAL A 571 -23.41 10.03 17.51
N THR A 572 -22.79 10.49 18.60
CA THR A 572 -22.39 11.90 18.76
C THR A 572 -21.29 12.29 17.78
N LEU A 573 -20.29 11.43 17.57
CA LEU A 573 -19.20 11.69 16.62
C LEU A 573 -19.74 11.82 15.19
N ALA A 574 -20.60 10.90 14.75
CA ALA A 574 -21.24 10.94 13.43
C ALA A 574 -22.02 12.25 13.22
N GLY A 575 -22.82 12.67 14.22
CA GLY A 575 -23.56 13.94 14.15
C GLY A 575 -22.67 15.19 14.10
N LYS A 576 -21.46 15.14 14.70
CA LYS A 576 -20.47 16.22 14.59
C LYS A 576 -19.73 16.23 13.24
N LEU A 577 -19.41 15.06 12.70
CA LEU A 577 -18.69 14.93 11.43
C LEU A 577 -19.61 15.31 10.25
N PHE A 578 -20.83 14.77 10.26
CA PHE A 578 -21.75 14.76 9.13
C PHE A 578 -23.20 15.11 9.53
N PRO A 579 -23.46 16.32 10.06
CA PRO A 579 -24.77 16.70 10.60
C PRO A 579 -25.93 16.61 9.60
N GLN A 580 -25.64 16.62 8.30
CA GLN A 580 -26.61 16.56 7.22
C GLN A 580 -27.02 15.13 6.81
N TYR A 581 -26.32 14.10 7.29
CA TYR A 581 -26.54 12.70 6.89
C TYR A 581 -26.95 11.85 8.10
N ALA A 582 -27.83 10.88 7.87
CA ALA A 582 -28.30 9.98 8.92
C ALA A 582 -27.24 8.95 9.28
N PHE A 583 -27.18 8.58 10.56
CA PHE A 583 -26.45 7.41 11.04
C PHE A 583 -27.44 6.27 11.30
N GLU A 584 -27.43 5.26 10.43
CA GLU A 584 -28.48 4.24 10.38
C GLU A 584 -27.92 2.82 10.21
N GLU A 585 -28.72 1.80 10.53
CA GLU A 585 -28.39 0.41 10.25
C GLU A 585 -28.35 0.17 8.73
N LEU A 586 -27.27 -0.43 8.23
CA LEU A 586 -27.16 -0.76 6.81
C LEU A 586 -28.11 -1.90 6.45
N SER A 587 -28.77 -1.78 5.30
CA SER A 587 -29.61 -2.85 4.75
C SER A 587 -28.87 -4.18 4.67
N ALA A 588 -29.57 -5.30 4.92
CA ALA A 588 -29.01 -6.64 4.81
C ALA A 588 -28.52 -6.98 3.39
N THR A 589 -28.97 -6.24 2.37
CA THR A 589 -28.54 -6.38 0.97
C THR A 589 -27.44 -5.37 0.57
N HIS A 590 -26.96 -4.55 1.50
CA HIS A 590 -25.94 -3.56 1.20
C HIS A 590 -24.67 -4.24 0.64
N PRO A 591 -24.02 -3.70 -0.43
CA PRO A 591 -22.88 -4.35 -1.08
C PRO A 591 -21.70 -4.68 -0.16
N ILE A 592 -21.56 -3.98 0.96
CA ILE A 592 -20.55 -4.25 1.99
C ILE A 592 -20.64 -5.67 2.59
N TYR A 593 -21.79 -6.33 2.50
CA TYR A 593 -21.97 -7.71 2.96
C TYR A 593 -21.74 -8.76 1.87
N SER A 594 -21.46 -8.33 0.63
CA SER A 594 -21.36 -9.21 -0.54
C SER A 594 -20.28 -8.80 -1.55
N SER A 595 -19.35 -7.91 -1.16
CA SER A 595 -18.34 -7.37 -2.08
C SER A 595 -17.32 -8.42 -2.52
N LEU A 596 -16.88 -9.30 -1.62
CA LEU A 596 -16.02 -10.45 -1.93
C LEU A 596 -16.64 -11.76 -1.42
N TYR A 597 -17.03 -11.77 -0.15
CA TYR A 597 -17.72 -12.89 0.49
C TYR A 597 -19.18 -12.52 0.74
N LYS A 598 -20.09 -13.49 0.58
CA LYS A 598 -21.48 -13.32 1.02
C LYS A 598 -21.57 -13.58 2.51
N VAL A 599 -21.91 -12.54 3.26
CA VAL A 599 -22.05 -12.55 4.71
C VAL A 599 -23.46 -12.09 5.06
N ILE A 600 -24.10 -12.75 6.04
CA ILE A 600 -25.48 -12.40 6.44
C ILE A 600 -25.41 -11.63 7.77
N PRO A 601 -25.76 -10.34 7.80
CA PRO A 601 -25.77 -9.58 9.05
C PRO A 601 -26.79 -10.15 10.04
N GLY A 602 -26.39 -10.27 11.31
CA GLY A 602 -27.18 -10.90 12.37
C GLY A 602 -27.07 -12.43 12.45
N ASP A 603 -26.62 -13.11 11.37
CA ASP A 603 -26.42 -14.56 11.42
C ASP A 603 -25.32 -14.91 12.42
N LYS A 604 -25.60 -15.87 13.29
CA LYS A 604 -24.70 -16.30 14.39
C LYS A 604 -24.14 -15.13 15.22
N GLY A 605 -24.93 -14.06 15.39
CA GLY A 605 -24.60 -12.90 16.20
C GLY A 605 -23.75 -11.83 15.50
N LEU A 606 -23.31 -12.06 14.25
CA LEU A 606 -22.50 -11.12 13.49
C LEU A 606 -23.13 -9.71 13.46
N PRO A 607 -22.36 -8.62 13.66
CA PRO A 607 -22.93 -7.29 13.77
C PRO A 607 -23.71 -6.88 12.52
N LYS A 608 -24.85 -6.25 12.78
CA LYS A 608 -25.48 -5.38 11.82
C LYS A 608 -24.76 -4.04 11.86
N LEU A 609 -23.96 -3.78 10.83
CA LEU A 609 -23.20 -2.55 10.71
C LEU A 609 -24.16 -1.36 10.60
N LYS A 610 -23.77 -0.26 11.25
CA LYS A 610 -24.39 1.06 11.05
C LYS A 610 -23.47 1.91 10.20
N GLY A 611 -24.00 2.92 9.51
CA GLY A 611 -23.16 3.81 8.73
C GLY A 611 -23.79 5.17 8.44
N VAL A 612 -22.94 6.07 7.95
CA VAL A 612 -23.33 7.36 7.39
C VAL A 612 -23.05 7.32 5.89
N SER A 613 -24.06 7.59 5.07
CA SER A 613 -23.94 7.68 3.61
C SER A 613 -24.20 9.10 3.13
N ASN A 614 -23.40 9.58 2.18
CA ASN A 614 -23.68 10.84 1.48
C ASN A 614 -24.56 10.64 0.23
N GLY A 615 -25.12 9.44 0.04
CA GLY A 615 -25.88 9.07 -1.16
C GLY A 615 -25.04 8.53 -2.31
N SER A 616 -23.71 8.74 -2.30
CA SER A 616 -22.77 8.14 -3.25
C SER A 616 -22.02 6.96 -2.65
N ARG A 617 -21.51 7.12 -1.43
CA ARG A 617 -20.71 6.14 -0.69
C ARG A 617 -20.91 6.22 0.81
N LEU A 618 -20.40 5.20 1.51
CA LEU A 618 -20.25 5.24 2.96
C LEU A 618 -19.08 6.15 3.37
N LEU A 619 -19.35 7.06 4.29
CA LEU A 619 -18.39 7.98 4.90
C LEU A 619 -17.82 7.41 6.20
N LEU A 620 -18.71 6.82 7.01
CA LEU A 620 -18.40 6.17 8.28
C LEU A 620 -19.16 4.85 8.36
N VAL A 621 -18.48 3.79 8.79
CA VAL A 621 -19.06 2.48 9.08
C VAL A 621 -18.74 2.11 10.52
N HIS A 622 -19.72 1.58 11.24
CA HIS A 622 -19.59 1.23 12.64
C HIS A 622 -20.03 -0.22 12.90
N SER A 623 -19.17 -0.98 13.57
CA SER A 623 -19.52 -2.22 14.22
C SER A 623 -19.75 -1.99 15.71
N SER A 624 -20.97 -2.25 16.16
CA SER A 624 -21.33 -2.25 17.59
C SER A 624 -20.90 -3.52 18.33
N LYS A 625 -20.26 -4.45 17.61
CA LYS A 625 -19.69 -5.69 18.15
C LYS A 625 -18.20 -5.79 17.88
N ASP A 626 -17.48 -6.49 18.75
CA ASP A 626 -16.02 -6.61 18.70
C ASP A 626 -15.59 -7.61 17.61
N LEU A 627 -15.49 -7.14 16.36
CA LEU A 627 -14.96 -7.94 15.24
C LEU A 627 -13.46 -8.23 15.43
N ALA A 628 -12.74 -7.29 16.04
CA ALA A 628 -11.30 -7.35 16.24
C ALA A 628 -10.86 -8.48 17.18
N LEU A 629 -11.70 -8.86 18.16
CA LEU A 629 -11.49 -10.06 18.96
C LEU A 629 -11.48 -11.33 18.10
N GLY A 630 -12.37 -11.41 17.12
CA GLY A 630 -12.42 -12.51 16.16
C GLY A 630 -11.15 -12.58 15.31
N TRP A 631 -10.57 -11.43 14.96
CA TRP A 631 -9.28 -11.36 14.26
C TRP A 631 -8.13 -11.79 15.18
N GLN A 632 -7.98 -11.18 16.37
CA GLN A 632 -6.83 -11.39 17.25
C GLN A 632 -6.68 -12.84 17.78
N ARG A 633 -7.76 -13.60 17.89
CA ARG A 633 -7.73 -14.98 18.43
C ARG A 633 -7.11 -16.03 17.50
N ARG A 634 -6.91 -15.71 16.21
CA ARG A 634 -6.45 -16.66 15.18
C ARG A 634 -7.27 -17.96 15.07
N ASP A 635 -8.45 -18.05 15.70
CA ASP A 635 -9.37 -19.18 15.58
C ASP A 635 -10.19 -19.02 14.30
N MET A 636 -9.65 -19.53 13.20
CA MET A 636 -10.32 -19.47 11.90
C MET A 636 -11.63 -20.26 11.86
N LYS A 637 -11.87 -21.21 12.78
CA LYS A 637 -13.11 -21.99 12.79
C LYS A 637 -14.28 -21.15 13.28
N LYS A 638 -14.07 -20.35 14.33
CA LYS A 638 -15.10 -19.47 14.91
C LYS A 638 -15.09 -18.05 14.33
N GLY A 639 -13.90 -17.53 14.01
CA GLY A 639 -13.68 -16.13 13.61
C GLY A 639 -13.82 -15.85 12.11
N LEU A 640 -13.96 -16.87 11.25
CA LEU A 640 -14.00 -16.69 9.79
C LEU A 640 -15.02 -15.63 9.33
N PRO A 641 -16.26 -15.54 9.85
CA PRO A 641 -17.20 -14.49 9.44
C PRO A 641 -16.68 -13.07 9.70
N ALA A 642 -15.95 -12.84 10.81
CA ALA A 642 -15.34 -11.53 11.06
C ALA A 642 -14.21 -11.24 10.08
N TYR A 643 -13.37 -12.22 9.74
CA TYR A 643 -12.33 -12.08 8.72
C TYR A 643 -12.91 -11.77 7.34
N GLN A 644 -13.97 -12.48 6.94
CA GLN A 644 -14.68 -12.26 5.68
C GLN A 644 -15.34 -10.87 5.63
N LEU A 645 -15.94 -10.41 6.72
CA LEU A 645 -16.49 -9.05 6.80
C LEU A 645 -15.38 -8.00 6.75
N GLY A 646 -14.25 -8.23 7.42
CA GLY A 646 -13.05 -7.38 7.33
C GLY A 646 -12.52 -7.25 5.91
N MET A 647 -12.49 -8.37 5.16
CA MET A 647 -12.13 -8.36 3.73
C MET A 647 -13.15 -7.60 2.89
N ASN A 648 -14.45 -7.78 3.15
CA ASN A 648 -15.47 -7.04 2.42
C ASN A 648 -15.37 -5.53 2.67
N LEU A 649 -15.08 -5.08 3.90
CA LEU A 649 -14.85 -3.66 4.22
C LEU A 649 -13.75 -3.07 3.34
N PHE A 650 -12.61 -3.77 3.25
CA PHE A 650 -11.49 -3.34 2.43
C PHE A 650 -11.82 -3.34 0.93
N VAL A 651 -12.38 -4.43 0.41
CA VAL A 651 -12.73 -4.55 -1.01
C VAL A 651 -13.79 -3.53 -1.41
N TYR A 652 -14.75 -3.25 -0.52
CA TYR A 652 -15.74 -2.20 -0.68
C TYR A 652 -15.07 -0.83 -0.80
N ALA A 653 -14.20 -0.46 0.16
CA ALA A 653 -13.51 0.81 0.15
C ALA A 653 -12.59 0.98 -1.08
N ASN A 654 -11.91 -0.11 -1.49
CA ASN A 654 -10.98 -0.11 -2.63
C ASN A 654 -11.66 -0.29 -4.00
N GLY A 655 -12.95 -0.64 -4.06
CA GLY A 655 -13.67 -0.74 -5.33
C GLY A 655 -13.39 -1.98 -6.19
N LYS A 656 -12.88 -3.06 -5.59
CA LYS A 656 -12.27 -4.19 -6.34
C LYS A 656 -11.18 -3.75 -7.34
N SER A 657 -10.57 -2.58 -7.15
CA SER A 657 -9.46 -2.12 -8.00
C SER A 657 -8.13 -2.73 -7.53
N GLY A 658 -7.04 -2.45 -8.25
CA GLY A 658 -5.70 -2.82 -7.81
C GLY A 658 -5.39 -2.25 -6.41
N PHE A 659 -4.62 -2.97 -5.61
CA PHE A 659 -4.24 -2.49 -4.29
C PHE A 659 -3.14 -1.43 -4.40
N ARG A 660 -3.38 -0.27 -3.78
CA ARG A 660 -2.45 0.86 -3.78
C ARG A 660 -1.22 0.59 -2.93
N HIS A 661 -0.05 0.89 -3.47
CA HIS A 661 1.21 0.80 -2.74
C HIS A 661 1.30 1.87 -1.64
N ARG A 662 2.15 1.65 -0.63
CA ARG A 662 2.29 2.56 0.54
C ARG A 662 2.55 4.03 0.16
N LEU A 663 3.25 4.29 -0.93
CA LEU A 663 3.59 5.65 -1.36
C LEU A 663 2.53 6.29 -2.27
N GLU A 664 1.51 5.54 -2.68
CA GLU A 664 0.41 6.03 -3.51
C GLU A 664 -0.70 6.63 -2.63
N SER A 665 -0.88 7.95 -2.70
CA SER A 665 -1.92 8.67 -1.98
C SER A 665 -2.92 9.32 -2.94
N TRP A 666 -4.15 9.53 -2.47
CA TRP A 666 -5.13 10.37 -3.19
C TRP A 666 -4.86 11.86 -3.01
N ASP A 667 -4.03 12.22 -2.03
CA ASP A 667 -3.59 13.58 -1.82
C ASP A 667 -2.81 14.09 -3.03
N VAL A 668 -3.15 15.29 -3.45
CA VAL A 668 -2.41 16.00 -4.49
C VAL A 668 -1.59 17.06 -3.77
N PRO A 669 -0.25 16.99 -3.80
CA PRO A 669 0.62 17.93 -3.09
C PRO A 669 0.35 19.38 -3.47
N GLU A 670 0.69 20.32 -2.60
CA GLU A 670 0.63 21.74 -2.94
C GLU A 670 1.53 22.09 -4.13
N LEU A 671 1.09 23.05 -4.95
CA LEU A 671 1.84 23.48 -6.12
C LEU A 671 3.13 24.18 -5.69
N SER A 672 4.24 23.85 -6.36
CA SER A 672 5.52 24.54 -6.16
C SER A 672 5.52 25.98 -6.67
N LYS A 673 4.65 26.28 -7.65
CA LYS A 673 4.46 27.60 -8.25
C LYS A 673 2.97 27.88 -8.45
N PRO A 674 2.51 29.14 -8.31
CA PRO A 674 1.13 29.50 -8.64
C PRO A 674 0.76 29.14 -10.09
N PRO A 675 -0.51 28.83 -10.38
CA PRO A 675 -1.00 28.65 -11.74
C PRO A 675 -0.81 29.91 -12.61
N LEU A 676 -0.69 29.74 -13.93
CA LEU A 676 -0.58 30.82 -14.93
C LEU A 676 -1.82 31.72 -14.97
N GLY A 677 -2.98 31.14 -14.66
CA GLY A 677 -4.28 31.79 -14.63
C GLY A 677 -5.30 30.88 -13.96
N LYS A 678 -6.49 31.43 -13.68
CA LYS A 678 -7.59 30.68 -13.08
C LYS A 678 -8.85 30.77 -13.94
N VAL A 679 -9.53 29.65 -14.12
CA VAL A 679 -10.83 29.59 -14.80
C VAL A 679 -11.95 29.73 -13.78
N PRO A 680 -12.87 30.70 -13.93
CA PRO A 680 -14.05 30.82 -13.08
C PRO A 680 -14.98 29.61 -13.27
N VAL A 681 -15.19 28.85 -12.19
CA VAL A 681 -16.10 27.69 -12.15
C VAL A 681 -17.07 27.87 -10.99
N ALA A 682 -18.35 27.59 -11.22
CA ALA A 682 -19.37 27.67 -10.18
C ALA A 682 -20.05 26.33 -9.91
N ARG A 683 -20.34 26.06 -8.63
CA ARG A 683 -21.21 24.97 -8.18
C ARG A 683 -22.56 25.54 -7.76
N LEU A 684 -23.63 24.95 -8.25
CA LEU A 684 -24.98 25.40 -7.92
C LEU A 684 -25.47 24.78 -6.61
N GLN A 685 -25.84 25.65 -5.69
CA GLN A 685 -26.44 25.29 -4.41
C GLN A 685 -27.97 25.38 -4.51
N TYR A 686 -28.63 24.26 -4.29
CA TYR A 686 -30.08 24.15 -4.18
C TYR A 686 -30.47 23.46 -2.86
N LYS A 687 -31.76 23.47 -2.52
CA LYS A 687 -32.26 22.73 -1.36
C LYS A 687 -32.19 21.22 -1.60
N GLY A 688 -31.17 20.57 -1.05
CA GLY A 688 -30.94 19.13 -1.16
C GLY A 688 -29.45 18.80 -1.08
N ASN A 689 -29.09 17.61 -1.54
CA ASN A 689 -27.71 17.13 -1.52
C ASN A 689 -26.92 17.64 -2.74
N TRP A 690 -26.71 18.96 -2.81
CA TRP A 690 -26.02 19.64 -3.91
C TRP A 690 -24.48 19.45 -3.88
N ASN A 691 -23.95 19.03 -2.73
CA ASN A 691 -22.53 18.78 -2.52
C ASN A 691 -22.24 17.46 -1.80
N PRO A 692 -22.51 16.31 -2.45
CA PRO A 692 -22.26 15.01 -1.87
C PRO A 692 -20.76 14.74 -1.62
N GLU A 693 -19.87 15.18 -2.51
CA GLU A 693 -18.41 15.04 -2.38
C GLU A 693 -17.71 16.41 -2.34
N PRO A 694 -17.56 17.03 -1.16
CA PRO A 694 -16.98 18.37 -1.02
C PRO A 694 -15.55 18.51 -1.56
N GLY A 695 -14.69 17.50 -1.35
CA GLY A 695 -13.28 17.56 -1.76
C GLY A 695 -13.03 17.33 -3.26
N ALA A 696 -14.06 16.97 -4.05
CA ALA A 696 -13.90 16.59 -5.45
C ALA A 696 -13.31 17.71 -6.31
N TRP A 697 -13.86 18.93 -6.21
CA TRP A 697 -13.40 20.07 -7.00
C TRP A 697 -12.07 20.64 -6.53
N ASP A 698 -11.78 20.63 -5.22
CA ASP A 698 -10.50 21.09 -4.69
C ASP A 698 -9.36 20.19 -5.17
N ARG A 699 -9.56 18.87 -5.07
CA ARG A 699 -8.60 17.89 -5.58
C ARG A 699 -8.42 18.01 -7.09
N PHE A 700 -9.52 18.05 -7.85
CA PHE A 700 -9.47 18.19 -9.30
C PHE A 700 -8.78 19.49 -9.74
N GLY A 701 -9.11 20.63 -9.13
CA GLY A 701 -8.50 21.91 -9.44
C GLY A 701 -6.99 21.93 -9.18
N ARG A 702 -6.54 21.26 -8.12
CA ARG A 702 -5.11 21.09 -7.83
C ARG A 702 -4.45 20.20 -8.87
N LEU A 703 -5.08 19.09 -9.25
CA LEU A 703 -4.57 18.17 -10.27
C LEU A 703 -4.49 18.83 -11.67
N LEU A 704 -5.50 19.62 -12.04
CA LEU A 704 -5.52 20.40 -13.28
C LEU A 704 -4.34 21.37 -13.32
N ALA A 705 -4.11 22.10 -12.24
CA ALA A 705 -2.99 23.03 -12.13
C ALA A 705 -1.64 22.33 -12.20
N TRP A 706 -1.51 21.15 -11.58
CA TRP A 706 -0.30 20.32 -11.66
C TRP A 706 0.01 19.86 -13.08
N LYS A 707 -1.02 19.40 -13.82
CA LYS A 707 -0.85 18.84 -15.17
C LYS A 707 -0.72 19.90 -16.27
N THR A 708 -1.28 21.08 -16.07
CA THR A 708 -1.45 22.07 -17.15
C THR A 708 -0.96 23.47 -16.81
N GLY A 709 -0.71 23.78 -15.53
CA GLY A 709 -0.49 25.15 -15.08
C GLY A 709 -1.75 26.02 -15.00
N THR A 710 -2.94 25.46 -15.26
CA THR A 710 -4.23 26.18 -15.19
C THR A 710 -4.94 25.90 -13.86
N GLY A 711 -5.27 26.95 -13.11
CA GLY A 711 -6.01 26.86 -11.86
C GLY A 711 -7.52 27.00 -12.05
N ILE A 712 -8.26 26.75 -10.96
CA ILE A 712 -9.71 26.99 -10.89
C ILE A 712 -9.98 28.09 -9.84
N ASP A 713 -10.86 29.02 -10.18
CA ASP A 713 -11.51 29.93 -9.24
C ASP A 713 -12.92 29.40 -8.95
N LEU A 714 -13.03 28.55 -7.92
CA LEU A 714 -14.25 27.83 -7.60
C LEU A 714 -15.17 28.69 -6.72
N LYS A 715 -16.43 28.82 -7.11
CA LYS A 715 -17.45 29.56 -6.36
C LYS A 715 -18.68 28.69 -6.10
N THR A 716 -19.31 28.90 -4.95
CA THR A 716 -20.64 28.34 -4.68
C THR A 716 -21.68 29.43 -4.91
N ILE A 717 -22.68 29.14 -5.74
CA ILE A 717 -23.72 30.10 -6.12
C ILE A 717 -25.08 29.47 -5.84
N GLU A 718 -25.93 30.17 -5.11
CA GLU A 718 -27.34 29.79 -4.96
C GLU A 718 -28.00 29.74 -6.35
N THR A 719 -28.63 28.62 -6.71
CA THR A 719 -29.08 28.35 -8.08
C THR A 719 -29.94 29.48 -8.67
N ALA A 720 -30.85 30.06 -7.87
CA ALA A 720 -31.73 31.14 -8.31
C ALA A 720 -31.02 32.50 -8.53
N LYS A 721 -29.77 32.65 -8.06
CA LYS A 721 -28.97 33.88 -8.16
C LYS A 721 -27.92 33.82 -9.26
N LEU A 722 -27.82 32.71 -10.00
CA LEU A 722 -26.86 32.54 -11.08
C LEU A 722 -27.06 33.60 -12.18
N LYS A 723 -25.96 34.24 -12.58
CA LYS A 723 -25.90 35.19 -13.70
C LYS A 723 -24.96 34.66 -14.79
N PRO A 724 -25.21 35.01 -16.06
CA PRO A 724 -24.36 34.60 -17.18
C PRO A 724 -22.85 34.86 -17.03
N ALA A 725 -22.46 35.94 -16.34
CA ALA A 725 -21.06 36.34 -16.21
C ALA A 725 -20.33 35.72 -15.02
N ASP A 726 -21.00 34.94 -14.16
CA ASP A 726 -20.43 34.49 -12.89
C ASP A 726 -19.34 33.43 -13.05
N ALA A 727 -19.45 32.58 -14.09
CA ALA A 727 -18.52 31.50 -14.36
C ALA A 727 -18.48 31.14 -15.86
N LYS A 728 -17.41 30.48 -16.28
CA LYS A 728 -17.31 29.87 -17.62
C LYS A 728 -17.94 28.48 -17.66
N VAL A 729 -17.78 27.75 -16.56
CA VAL A 729 -18.37 26.42 -16.36
C VAL A 729 -19.17 26.41 -15.06
N VAL A 730 -20.39 25.89 -15.13
CA VAL A 730 -21.27 25.70 -13.98
C VAL A 730 -21.51 24.20 -13.82
N HIS A 731 -21.39 23.71 -12.60
CA HIS A 731 -21.62 22.31 -12.25
C HIS A 731 -22.87 22.16 -11.39
N LEU A 732 -23.76 21.27 -11.83
CA LEU A 732 -25.01 20.92 -11.17
C LEU A 732 -25.04 19.41 -10.92
N THR A 733 -25.08 19.00 -9.65
CA THR A 733 -25.05 17.59 -9.28
C THR A 733 -25.93 17.29 -8.07
N GLY A 734 -26.26 16.02 -7.88
CA GLY A 734 -27.00 15.51 -6.74
C GLY A 734 -27.14 14.00 -6.77
N THR A 735 -27.69 13.43 -5.69
CA THR A 735 -27.82 11.97 -5.49
C THR A 735 -29.27 11.48 -5.54
N ALA A 736 -30.23 12.38 -5.72
CA ALA A 736 -31.67 12.07 -5.70
C ALA A 736 -32.43 13.05 -6.60
N ALA A 737 -33.65 12.70 -7.01
CA ALA A 737 -34.49 13.56 -7.85
C ALA A 737 -34.63 14.98 -7.26
N TRP A 738 -34.41 15.99 -8.10
CA TRP A 738 -34.47 17.40 -7.74
C TRP A 738 -35.72 18.05 -8.36
N LYS A 739 -36.37 18.92 -7.59
CA LYS A 739 -37.53 19.70 -8.02
C LYS A 739 -37.15 21.18 -8.00
N PRO A 740 -36.63 21.74 -9.11
CA PRO A 740 -36.26 23.14 -9.16
C PRO A 740 -37.48 24.05 -9.06
N THR A 741 -37.29 25.21 -8.45
CA THR A 741 -38.22 26.33 -8.52
C THR A 741 -38.17 27.02 -9.88
N ALA A 742 -39.22 27.78 -10.24
CA ALA A 742 -39.25 28.53 -11.49
C ALA A 742 -38.07 29.53 -11.62
N ALA A 743 -37.65 30.13 -10.50
CA ALA A 743 -36.50 31.04 -10.48
C ALA A 743 -35.18 30.32 -10.78
N GLU A 744 -34.98 29.11 -10.24
CA GLU A 744 -33.81 28.28 -10.51
C GLU A 744 -33.74 27.86 -11.99
N VAL A 745 -34.86 27.43 -12.58
CA VAL A 745 -34.93 27.09 -14.01
C VAL A 745 -34.62 28.31 -14.87
N ALA A 746 -35.21 29.47 -14.56
CA ALA A 746 -34.98 30.71 -15.31
C ALA A 746 -33.51 31.15 -15.26
N ALA A 747 -32.86 31.07 -14.10
CA ALA A 747 -31.46 31.44 -13.92
C ALA A 747 -30.51 30.52 -14.74
N ILE A 748 -30.73 29.21 -14.69
CA ILE A 748 -29.91 28.26 -15.46
C ILE A 748 -30.14 28.44 -16.97
N LYS A 749 -31.39 28.62 -17.40
CA LYS A 749 -31.72 28.89 -18.82
C LYS A 749 -30.97 30.13 -19.32
N ALA A 750 -31.04 31.23 -18.57
CA ALA A 750 -30.37 32.47 -18.92
C ALA A 750 -28.84 32.30 -19.02
N TYR A 751 -28.24 31.55 -18.10
CA TYR A 751 -26.80 31.24 -18.13
C TYR A 751 -26.41 30.45 -19.38
N VAL A 752 -27.09 29.34 -19.67
CA VAL A 752 -26.77 28.48 -20.82
C VAL A 752 -26.95 29.25 -22.13
N GLU A 753 -28.08 29.95 -22.31
CA GLU A 753 -28.37 30.63 -23.57
C GLU A 753 -27.45 31.82 -23.86
N ALA A 754 -26.87 32.42 -22.80
CA ALA A 754 -25.88 33.48 -22.92
C ALA A 754 -24.47 32.99 -23.32
N GLY A 755 -24.24 31.68 -23.39
CA GLY A 755 -22.94 31.09 -23.77
C GLY A 755 -22.27 30.25 -22.68
N GLY A 756 -22.94 30.03 -21.55
CA GLY A 756 -22.38 29.23 -20.45
C GLY A 756 -22.29 27.74 -20.77
N VAL A 757 -21.29 27.07 -20.18
CA VAL A 757 -21.18 25.61 -20.17
C VAL A 757 -21.77 25.07 -18.87
N LEU A 758 -22.78 24.21 -18.94
CA LEU A 758 -23.41 23.55 -17.80
C LEU A 758 -23.04 22.07 -17.78
N LEU A 759 -22.32 21.61 -16.77
CA LEU A 759 -22.04 20.20 -16.51
C LEU A 759 -23.08 19.65 -15.52
N ILE A 760 -23.77 18.58 -15.93
CA ILE A 760 -24.74 17.85 -15.10
C ILE A 760 -24.27 16.41 -14.97
N ASP A 761 -24.15 15.92 -13.73
CA ASP A 761 -23.96 14.50 -13.45
C ASP A 761 -24.86 14.03 -12.30
N ASP A 762 -24.97 12.71 -12.18
CA ASP A 762 -25.68 12.04 -11.10
C ASP A 762 -24.63 11.45 -10.15
N THR A 763 -24.29 12.17 -9.08
CA THR A 763 -23.28 11.69 -8.13
C THR A 763 -23.75 10.38 -7.49
N GLY A 764 -22.91 9.35 -7.50
CA GLY A 764 -23.26 7.98 -7.10
C GLY A 764 -23.97 7.14 -8.19
N GLY A 765 -24.62 7.81 -9.16
CA GLY A 765 -25.18 7.20 -10.38
C GLY A 765 -26.49 6.46 -10.19
N ALA A 766 -27.36 6.92 -9.29
CA ALA A 766 -28.73 6.43 -9.16
C ALA A 766 -29.60 6.84 -10.38
N GLY A 767 -29.20 7.88 -11.10
CA GLY A 767 -29.80 8.38 -12.34
C GLY A 767 -31.00 9.31 -12.16
N ALA A 768 -31.59 9.34 -10.96
CA ALA A 768 -32.80 10.12 -10.68
C ALA A 768 -32.56 11.64 -10.67
N PHE A 769 -31.39 12.10 -10.24
CA PHE A 769 -31.06 13.52 -10.24
C PHE A 769 -30.89 14.02 -11.67
N ALA A 770 -30.02 13.39 -12.46
CA ALA A 770 -29.76 13.78 -13.83
C ALA A 770 -31.03 13.70 -14.70
N ALA A 771 -31.87 12.68 -14.50
CA ALA A 771 -33.16 12.58 -15.17
C ALA A 771 -34.11 13.73 -14.83
N SER A 772 -34.18 14.14 -13.56
CA SER A 772 -35.02 15.27 -13.15
C SER A 772 -34.51 16.61 -13.68
N ALA A 773 -33.18 16.82 -13.69
CA ALA A 773 -32.54 18.00 -14.24
C ALA A 773 -32.72 18.08 -15.77
N GLU A 774 -32.62 16.97 -16.49
CA GLU A 774 -32.92 16.93 -17.92
C GLU A 774 -34.37 17.36 -18.20
N THR A 775 -35.36 16.74 -17.54
CA THR A 775 -36.77 17.06 -17.77
C THR A 775 -37.10 18.53 -17.49
N THR A 776 -36.51 19.10 -16.45
CA THR A 776 -36.87 20.44 -15.95
C THR A 776 -35.99 21.55 -16.53
N VAL A 777 -34.67 21.41 -16.44
CA VAL A 777 -33.71 22.42 -16.89
C VAL A 777 -33.51 22.33 -18.39
N VAL A 778 -33.15 21.15 -18.91
CA VAL A 778 -32.89 20.99 -20.35
C VAL A 778 -34.19 21.16 -21.15
N GLY A 779 -35.31 20.66 -20.64
CA GLY A 779 -36.64 20.84 -21.25
C GLY A 779 -37.09 22.31 -21.35
N ALA A 780 -36.54 23.21 -20.53
CA ALA A 780 -36.86 24.64 -20.56
C ALA A 780 -35.98 25.45 -21.53
N LEU A 781 -34.92 24.85 -22.10
CA LEU A 781 -34.00 25.55 -23.01
C LEU A 781 -34.66 25.81 -24.38
N THR A 782 -34.27 26.90 -25.04
CA THR A 782 -34.73 27.20 -26.38
C THR A 782 -33.99 26.32 -27.42
N SER A 783 -34.76 25.50 -28.13
CA SER A 783 -34.30 24.65 -29.26
C SER A 783 -33.09 23.74 -28.96
N PRO A 784 -33.12 22.92 -27.89
CA PRO A 784 -31.99 22.08 -27.51
C PRO A 784 -31.68 21.02 -28.58
N GLN A 785 -30.43 20.96 -29.03
CA GLN A 785 -29.92 19.97 -29.98
C GLN A 785 -29.00 18.99 -29.26
N ARG A 786 -29.43 17.72 -29.17
CA ARG A 786 -28.70 16.67 -28.45
C ARG A 786 -27.89 15.81 -29.41
N SER A 787 -26.63 15.57 -29.04
CA SER A 787 -25.77 14.57 -29.68
C SER A 787 -24.97 13.80 -28.61
N PRO A 788 -24.68 12.50 -28.82
CA PRO A 788 -23.70 11.81 -27.98
C PRO A 788 -22.28 12.36 -28.25
N ALA A 789 -21.46 12.49 -27.21
CA ALA A 789 -20.03 12.68 -27.36
C ALA A 789 -19.36 11.33 -27.61
N GLY A 790 -19.41 10.87 -28.87
CA GLY A 790 -18.68 9.67 -29.32
C GLY A 790 -17.17 9.88 -29.35
N GLU A 791 -16.42 8.83 -29.71
CA GLU A 791 -14.94 8.82 -29.67
C GLU A 791 -14.29 9.88 -30.56
N THR A 792 -14.96 10.29 -31.65
CA THR A 792 -14.50 11.34 -32.57
C THR A 792 -14.93 12.75 -32.14
N HIS A 793 -15.72 12.88 -31.08
CA HIS A 793 -16.16 14.18 -30.59
C HIS A 793 -14.94 14.94 -30.03
N PRO A 794 -14.80 16.26 -30.25
CA PRO A 794 -13.63 17.01 -29.79
C PRO A 794 -13.39 17.00 -28.27
N LEU A 795 -14.43 16.79 -27.47
CA LEU A 795 -14.30 16.53 -26.03
C LEU A 795 -13.56 15.23 -25.70
N MET A 796 -13.58 14.24 -26.60
CA MET A 796 -12.97 12.92 -26.42
C MET A 796 -11.61 12.82 -27.11
N THR A 797 -11.41 13.51 -28.24
CA THR A 797 -10.13 13.45 -28.98
C THR A 797 -9.03 14.28 -28.33
N GLY A 798 -9.38 15.40 -27.67
CA GLY A 798 -8.42 16.22 -26.91
C GLY A 798 -7.26 16.75 -27.75
N GLU A 799 -7.57 17.38 -28.88
CA GLU A 799 -6.56 17.89 -29.81
C GLU A 799 -5.95 19.24 -29.39
N GLU A 800 -6.55 19.93 -28.42
CA GLU A 800 -6.09 21.24 -27.99
C GLU A 800 -5.01 21.17 -26.88
N PRO A 801 -4.12 22.18 -26.77
CA PRO A 801 -3.08 22.20 -25.74
C PRO A 801 -3.62 21.97 -24.32
N GLY A 802 -3.00 21.04 -23.59
CA GLY A 802 -3.35 20.67 -22.21
C GLY A 802 -4.56 19.74 -22.07
N THR A 803 -5.31 19.47 -23.15
CA THR A 803 -6.42 18.50 -23.13
C THR A 803 -5.90 17.05 -23.18
N ALA A 804 -6.76 16.08 -22.86
CA ALA A 804 -6.46 14.65 -22.94
C ALA A 804 -7.14 14.00 -24.14
N ALA A 805 -6.42 13.13 -24.85
CA ALA A 805 -7.04 12.12 -25.70
C ALA A 805 -7.66 11.02 -24.82
N ILE A 806 -8.98 11.08 -24.66
CA ILE A 806 -9.77 10.12 -23.87
C ILE A 806 -10.10 8.89 -24.72
N GLY A 807 -10.50 9.13 -25.98
CA GLY A 807 -11.09 8.10 -26.83
C GLY A 807 -12.41 7.60 -26.22
N LYS A 808 -12.34 6.51 -25.46
CA LYS A 808 -13.50 5.88 -24.81
C LYS A 808 -13.46 6.11 -23.30
N MET A 809 -14.57 6.62 -22.76
CA MET A 809 -14.76 6.72 -21.31
C MET A 809 -14.76 5.33 -20.67
N HIS A 810 -13.88 5.10 -19.69
CA HIS A 810 -13.79 3.85 -18.97
C HIS A 810 -14.73 3.84 -17.75
N LEU A 811 -15.38 2.70 -17.52
CA LEU A 811 -16.36 2.51 -16.47
C LEU A 811 -15.70 1.97 -15.20
N ARG A 812 -16.22 2.36 -14.04
CA ARG A 812 -15.85 1.72 -12.76
C ARG A 812 -16.14 0.23 -12.80
N ASN A 813 -15.43 -0.55 -11.99
CA ASN A 813 -15.67 -2.00 -11.88
C ASN A 813 -17.14 -2.32 -11.54
N TRP A 814 -17.77 -1.53 -10.65
CA TRP A 814 -19.19 -1.69 -10.33
C TRP A 814 -20.08 -1.52 -11.55
N THR A 815 -19.89 -0.45 -12.32
CA THR A 815 -20.69 -0.17 -13.52
C THR A 815 -20.43 -1.18 -14.63
N SER A 816 -19.19 -1.63 -14.80
CA SER A 816 -18.85 -2.71 -15.73
C SER A 816 -19.56 -4.02 -15.36
N GLU A 817 -19.68 -4.33 -14.06
CA GLU A 817 -20.32 -5.56 -13.58
C GLU A 817 -21.86 -5.48 -13.57
N LYS A 818 -22.44 -4.35 -13.13
CA LYS A 818 -23.88 -4.18 -12.92
C LYS A 818 -24.60 -3.49 -14.08
N GLY A 819 -23.85 -2.90 -15.00
CA GLY A 819 -24.35 -2.08 -16.09
C GLY A 819 -24.61 -0.63 -15.66
N PRO A 820 -24.64 0.32 -16.61
CA PRO A 820 -24.86 1.75 -16.34
C PRO A 820 -26.33 2.12 -16.06
N GLY A 821 -27.22 1.12 -16.05
CA GLY A 821 -28.66 1.34 -15.93
C GLY A 821 -29.34 1.70 -17.26
N PRO A 822 -30.65 2.00 -17.23
CA PRO A 822 -31.49 2.06 -18.43
C PRO A 822 -31.18 3.25 -19.36
N ARG A 823 -30.55 4.31 -18.84
CA ARG A 823 -30.18 5.50 -19.62
C ARG A 823 -28.79 5.40 -20.26
N GLY A 824 -28.05 4.33 -19.97
CA GLY A 824 -26.73 4.08 -20.54
C GLY A 824 -25.62 4.98 -19.97
N SER A 825 -24.41 4.80 -20.52
CA SER A 825 -23.19 5.54 -20.16
C SER A 825 -22.73 6.47 -21.30
N ALA A 826 -23.65 7.01 -22.08
CA ALA A 826 -23.29 8.00 -23.08
C ALA A 826 -23.19 9.38 -22.41
N ILE A 827 -22.10 10.10 -22.67
CA ILE A 827 -22.05 11.53 -22.39
C ILE A 827 -22.84 12.25 -23.48
N HIS A 828 -23.80 13.08 -23.08
CA HIS A 828 -24.61 13.86 -24.01
C HIS A 828 -24.18 15.32 -24.03
N VAL A 829 -23.99 15.85 -25.23
CA VAL A 829 -23.74 17.26 -25.48
C VAL A 829 -25.02 17.85 -26.05
N ILE A 830 -25.52 18.89 -25.42
CA ILE A 830 -26.78 19.53 -25.77
C ILE A 830 -26.52 21.01 -26.02
N ARG A 831 -26.59 21.44 -27.28
CA ARG A 831 -26.41 22.84 -27.66
C ARG A 831 -27.76 23.56 -27.54
N ALA A 832 -27.76 24.72 -26.88
CA ALA A 832 -28.94 25.57 -26.75
C ALA A 832 -28.53 27.05 -26.64
N GLY A 833 -29.17 27.91 -27.42
CA GLY A 833 -28.73 29.29 -27.56
C GLY A 833 -27.26 29.36 -28.00
N LYS A 834 -26.42 30.10 -27.24
CA LYS A 834 -24.97 30.18 -27.46
C LYS A 834 -24.16 29.19 -26.63
N GLY A 835 -24.77 28.47 -25.70
CA GLY A 835 -24.07 27.62 -24.74
C GLY A 835 -24.29 26.14 -24.94
N THR A 836 -23.85 25.37 -23.94
CA THR A 836 -23.79 23.91 -24.00
C THR A 836 -24.12 23.29 -22.66
N VAL A 837 -24.95 22.25 -22.65
CA VAL A 837 -25.10 21.35 -21.52
C VAL A 837 -24.35 20.05 -21.81
N ILE A 838 -23.55 19.61 -20.86
CA ILE A 838 -22.89 18.29 -20.86
C ILE A 838 -23.58 17.46 -19.79
N LEU A 839 -24.29 16.42 -20.21
CA LEU A 839 -25.13 15.61 -19.35
C LEU A 839 -24.60 14.18 -19.26
N SER A 840 -24.40 13.72 -18.03
CA SER A 840 -24.11 12.34 -17.66
C SER A 840 -25.20 11.79 -16.74
N TYR A 841 -25.70 10.58 -17.02
CA TYR A 841 -26.65 9.90 -16.11
C TYR A 841 -25.98 9.06 -15.04
N ILE A 842 -24.65 8.94 -15.08
CA ILE A 842 -23.84 8.21 -14.11
C ILE A 842 -22.74 9.12 -13.55
N ASP A 843 -22.13 8.72 -12.44
CA ASP A 843 -21.23 9.55 -11.65
C ASP A 843 -19.99 10.02 -12.43
N LEU A 844 -19.74 11.33 -12.34
CA LEU A 844 -18.48 11.98 -12.68
C LEU A 844 -17.81 12.56 -11.41
N THR A 845 -18.62 13.11 -10.51
CA THR A 845 -18.19 13.87 -9.33
C THR A 845 -17.35 13.03 -8.37
N THR A 846 -17.77 11.81 -8.03
CA THR A 846 -16.95 10.95 -7.16
C THR A 846 -15.68 10.49 -7.87
N GLY A 847 -15.69 10.44 -9.22
CA GLY A 847 -14.48 10.21 -10.03
C GLY A 847 -13.46 11.34 -9.89
N LEU A 848 -13.89 12.60 -9.81
CA LEU A 848 -13.00 13.75 -9.58
C LEU A 848 -12.30 13.69 -8.21
N LEU A 849 -12.95 13.08 -7.22
CA LEU A 849 -12.35 12.81 -5.91
C LEU A 849 -11.23 11.75 -5.96
N GLY A 850 -11.08 11.01 -7.07
CA GLY A 850 -9.97 10.07 -7.27
C GLY A 850 -10.21 8.66 -6.71
N ILE A 851 -11.33 8.43 -6.04
CA ILE A 851 -11.60 7.18 -5.33
C ILE A 851 -12.35 6.16 -6.19
N GLN A 852 -12.18 4.89 -5.87
CA GLN A 852 -12.75 3.76 -6.62
C GLN A 852 -13.88 3.01 -5.90
N THR A 853 -14.37 3.49 -4.76
CA THR A 853 -15.30 2.77 -3.86
C THR A 853 -16.41 1.98 -4.58
N TRP A 854 -16.61 0.74 -4.11
CA TRP A 854 -17.58 -0.19 -4.65
C TRP A 854 -19.01 0.28 -4.40
N GLY A 855 -19.91 0.07 -5.36
CA GLY A 855 -21.31 0.52 -5.28
C GLY A 855 -21.60 1.80 -6.06
N ILE A 856 -20.57 2.52 -6.52
CA ILE A 856 -20.75 3.74 -7.32
C ILE A 856 -20.98 3.37 -8.78
N ASN A 857 -22.11 3.81 -9.34
CA ASN A 857 -22.36 3.71 -10.77
C ASN A 857 -21.78 4.94 -11.49
N GLY A 858 -20.63 4.80 -12.15
CA GLY A 858 -19.94 5.91 -12.78
C GLY A 858 -18.77 5.52 -13.65
N TYR A 859 -18.07 6.54 -14.15
CA TYR A 859 -16.80 6.38 -14.85
C TYR A 859 -15.64 6.31 -13.87
N ASP A 860 -14.53 5.73 -14.33
CA ASP A 860 -13.32 5.68 -13.53
C ASP A 860 -12.73 7.10 -13.31
N PRO A 861 -11.94 7.30 -12.23
CA PRO A 861 -11.38 8.61 -11.91
C PRO A 861 -10.53 9.24 -13.02
N THR A 862 -9.81 8.44 -13.79
CA THR A 862 -8.95 8.92 -14.88
C THR A 862 -9.79 9.53 -15.99
N SER A 863 -10.84 8.83 -16.42
CA SER A 863 -11.76 9.29 -17.45
C SER A 863 -12.53 10.54 -17.00
N CYS A 864 -12.98 10.57 -15.74
CA CYS A 864 -13.62 11.76 -15.16
C CYS A 864 -12.69 12.98 -15.16
N GLU A 865 -11.44 12.81 -14.70
CA GLU A 865 -10.44 13.87 -14.68
C GLU A 865 -10.19 14.42 -16.08
N GLN A 866 -9.96 13.54 -17.06
CA GLN A 866 -9.68 13.93 -18.43
C GLN A 866 -10.88 14.61 -19.09
N LEU A 867 -12.09 14.10 -18.90
CA LEU A 867 -13.31 14.71 -19.46
C LEU A 867 -13.50 16.11 -18.90
N VAL A 868 -13.50 16.26 -17.56
CA VAL A 868 -13.73 17.56 -16.94
C VAL A 868 -12.58 18.53 -17.24
N ARG A 869 -11.34 18.05 -17.35
CA ARG A 869 -10.21 18.86 -17.87
C ARG A 869 -10.51 19.39 -19.27
N ASN A 870 -10.96 18.55 -20.18
CA ASN A 870 -11.30 18.96 -21.54
C ASN A 870 -12.46 19.97 -21.55
N VAL A 871 -13.48 19.77 -20.70
CA VAL A 871 -14.58 20.73 -20.54
C VAL A 871 -14.07 22.10 -20.08
N ILE A 872 -13.26 22.15 -19.02
CA ILE A 872 -12.70 23.41 -18.49
C ILE A 872 -11.84 24.10 -19.55
N LEU A 873 -10.90 23.39 -20.15
CA LEU A 873 -9.94 23.97 -21.08
C LEU A 873 -10.58 24.46 -22.38
N ARG A 874 -11.59 23.76 -22.90
CA ARG A 874 -12.32 24.18 -24.10
C ARG A 874 -13.25 25.36 -23.84
N SER A 875 -13.77 25.52 -22.61
CA SER A 875 -14.58 26.70 -22.24
C SER A 875 -13.83 28.04 -22.28
N LEU A 876 -12.51 27.99 -22.49
CA LEU A 876 -11.66 29.16 -22.70
C LEU A 876 -11.50 29.54 -24.17
N ASP A 877 -11.76 28.61 -25.09
CA ASP A 877 -11.65 28.84 -26.55
C ASP A 877 -13.00 29.25 -27.16
N GLU A 878 -14.13 28.94 -26.48
CA GLU A 878 -15.50 29.39 -26.80
C GLU A 878 -15.83 30.73 -26.11
#